data_AF-A0A2N5EL11-F1
#
_entry.id   AF-A0A2N5EL11-F1
#
_cell.length_a   1.000
_cell.length_b   1.000
_cell.length_c   1.000
_cell.angle_alpha   90.00
_cell.angle_beta   90.00
_cell.angle_gamma   90.00
#
_symmetry.space_group_name_H-M   'P 1'
#
loop_
_entity.id
_entity.type
_entity.pdbx_description
1 polymer ?
#
loop_
_entity_poly.entity_id
_entity_poly.type
_entity_poly.pdbx_seq_one_letter_code
_entity_poly.pdbx_strand_id
1 'polypeptide(L)'
;MKLTLISRALLAVGLTAGAASAFALEAWNGQEGGDTMQVIFDGNVYQNAWWVGADNCPKEAAADEANNPWRYLRTATSAEMAEYGNPTTCEINGGGTPVVHDAFSSDKAYQQGDIVKYQENTYKANGAVPANSFIPAQGNPWQRYTPVETWNASKTYNKGDVVKVDGQSYEALFYTIGNNPADPANQNPQGNNGRPWKPLGPTVEYTPEQLAAAPQFNTSALYPAGQLVQFQGQPYVAQTKVQHASPTDINPWAVYIDWAGTKERVGTPKNPWPAHVYAPYVDFSLNSIPDLAKLAKEQNVNHFTMAFVVAKSGDQCLPTWGTAYNLQDYTQYSKIKALREAGGDIMVSIGGANNAPLAAACKNDADLTQLYHDIVDNLNLNVLDFDIEGTWVADHESIQRRNRAVKSVQAKWQEEGRKVGIWYTLPILPTGLTAEGLYVLEDARDAGVDLAGVNVMTMDYGNAICQSDGTEGQNIHGTCATSAIENMFHQLKKIWPAKSDKEINAMMGTTPMIGYNDVQGEVFYQSDAKLVMEDAVKRDLGMVGIWSMARDQPGIAKQVSPEHSGMTEQQAPMYAYSKIFAPFTHDDAKTNCCHRWGENDRKGAIGDIYLSDDFYGQGKAYFNLMGTGSDGKYWYYPATKSNNRYWIYLGDTEEQAIANNQELMKYHRWGENSGKGKIGDVYLSNPDSTHLALYKLIALNSDQTYGYYPRYKESNQYWEYVGDVTLNLK
;
A
#
# COMPACT_ATOMS: atom_id res chain seq x y z
N MET A 1 46.26 33.32 26.78
CA MET A 1 46.10 33.11 25.31
C MET A 1 44.65 33.45 24.97
N LYS A 2 44.32 34.73 24.75
CA LYS A 2 44.23 35.43 23.45
C LYS A 2 43.33 34.71 22.43
N LEU A 3 42.04 35.05 22.48
CA LEU A 3 41.14 35.06 21.33
C LEU A 3 41.65 36.06 20.29
N THR A 4 41.61 35.72 19.01
CA THR A 4 41.92 36.64 17.90
C THR A 4 40.66 37.20 17.27
N LEU A 5 40.64 38.54 17.21
CA LEU A 5 39.68 39.37 16.51
C LEU A 5 39.80 39.20 14.99
N ILE A 6 39.07 38.27 14.38
CA ILE A 6 38.66 38.36 12.96
C ILE A 6 37.24 37.81 12.86
N SER A 7 36.29 38.47 13.52
CA SER A 7 34.86 38.17 13.42
C SER A 7 34.09 39.38 13.93
N ARG A 8 34.09 40.47 13.15
CA ARG A 8 33.04 41.51 13.14
C ARG A 8 33.38 42.58 12.10
N ALA A 9 32.38 42.86 11.26
CA ALA A 9 32.25 43.97 10.31
C ALA A 9 32.91 43.82 8.93
N LEU A 10 32.18 43.15 8.03
CA LEU A 10 31.73 43.77 6.78
C LEU A 10 30.30 43.26 6.51
N LEU A 11 29.34 44.11 6.86
CA LEU A 11 27.92 44.02 6.55
C LEU A 11 27.68 44.56 5.13
N ALA A 12 26.62 44.03 4.49
CA ALA A 12 25.88 44.59 3.35
C ALA A 12 26.55 44.49 1.97
N VAL A 13 25.95 44.02 0.86
CA VAL A 13 24.58 43.60 0.48
C VAL A 13 24.75 42.72 -0.78
N GLY A 14 23.94 41.66 -0.91
CA GLY A 14 23.83 40.86 -2.12
C GLY A 14 22.92 39.66 -1.87
N LEU A 15 21.61 39.92 -1.88
CA LEU A 15 20.54 38.95 -1.60
C LEU A 15 20.71 37.66 -2.39
N THR A 16 20.96 36.55 -1.69
CA THR A 16 20.56 35.22 -2.13
C THR A 16 19.14 34.97 -1.60
N ALA A 17 18.19 34.80 -2.52
CA ALA A 17 16.89 34.24 -2.20
C ALA A 17 17.08 32.76 -1.85
N GLY A 18 17.40 32.48 -0.58
CA GLY A 18 17.10 31.18 0.00
C GLY A 18 15.58 31.05 0.03
N ALA A 19 15.02 30.16 -0.80
CA ALA A 19 13.65 29.72 -0.61
C ALA A 19 13.60 29.06 0.78
N ALA A 20 13.06 29.79 1.75
CA ALA A 20 12.67 29.21 3.03
C ALA A 20 11.68 28.10 2.72
N SER A 21 11.87 26.93 3.33
CA SER A 21 10.94 25.81 3.29
C SER A 21 9.54 26.34 3.62
N ALA A 22 8.64 26.36 2.63
CA ALA A 22 7.26 26.68 2.87
C ALA A 22 6.66 25.53 3.69
N PHE A 23 6.31 25.80 4.94
CA PHE A 23 5.52 24.87 5.75
C PHE A 23 4.19 24.61 5.05
N ALA A 24 3.69 23.37 5.11
CA ALA A 24 2.39 23.03 4.51
C ALA A 24 1.28 23.88 5.16
N LEU A 25 0.56 24.64 4.33
CA LEU A 25 -0.57 25.47 4.74
C LEU A 25 -1.87 24.71 4.49
N GLU A 26 -2.73 24.60 5.50
CA GLU A 26 -4.01 23.86 5.42
C GLU A 26 -5.15 24.68 6.03
N ALA A 27 -6.42 24.34 5.81
CA ALA A 27 -7.53 24.93 6.59
C ALA A 27 -7.54 24.40 8.03
N TRP A 28 -7.86 25.26 9.00
CA TRP A 28 -8.01 24.82 10.39
C TRP A 28 -9.19 23.83 10.54
N ASN A 29 -8.92 22.67 11.11
CA ASN A 29 -9.94 21.65 11.37
C ASN A 29 -9.57 20.84 12.62
N GLY A 30 -9.11 21.52 13.67
CA GLY A 30 -8.71 20.89 14.92
C GLY A 30 -7.34 20.21 14.89
N GLN A 31 -6.36 20.78 14.18
CA GLN A 31 -4.98 20.29 14.21
C GLN A 31 -4.44 20.24 15.64
N GLU A 32 -3.79 19.13 15.99
CA GLU A 32 -3.18 18.87 17.30
C GLU A 32 -1.70 18.53 17.13
N GLY A 33 -0.84 19.04 18.02
CA GLY A 33 0.58 18.71 18.03
C GLY A 33 1.50 19.87 18.42
N GLY A 34 2.78 19.54 18.60
CA GLY A 34 3.84 20.49 18.96
C GLY A 34 4.70 20.97 17.79
N ASP A 35 4.60 20.31 16.63
CA ASP A 35 5.38 20.69 15.44
C ASP A 35 4.88 22.00 14.83
N THR A 36 5.75 22.74 14.17
CA THR A 36 5.39 24.01 13.53
C THR A 36 4.44 23.75 12.35
N MET A 37 3.20 24.22 12.46
CA MET A 37 2.13 24.08 11.47
C MET A 37 1.50 25.42 11.15
N GLN A 38 1.03 25.60 9.91
CA GLN A 38 0.30 26.80 9.48
C GLN A 38 -1.12 26.45 9.04
N VAL A 39 -2.11 27.19 9.56
CA VAL A 39 -3.53 26.95 9.26
C VAL A 39 -4.24 28.21 8.77
N ILE A 40 -5.20 28.07 7.86
CA ILE A 40 -6.13 29.11 7.41
C ILE A 40 -7.38 29.06 8.28
N PHE A 41 -7.72 30.19 8.90
CA PHE A 41 -8.97 30.38 9.64
C PHE A 41 -9.47 31.81 9.47
N ASP A 42 -10.74 31.99 9.15
CA ASP A 42 -11.41 33.28 9.00
C ASP A 42 -10.61 34.31 8.17
N GLY A 43 -10.08 33.86 7.03
CA GLY A 43 -9.32 34.67 6.07
C GLY A 43 -7.86 34.91 6.42
N ASN A 44 -7.35 34.30 7.49
CA ASN A 44 -6.00 34.54 8.01
C ASN A 44 -5.20 33.25 8.19
N VAL A 45 -3.88 33.36 8.05
CA VAL A 45 -2.91 32.29 8.31
C VAL A 45 -2.39 32.42 9.74
N TYR A 46 -2.45 31.33 10.49
CA TYR A 46 -1.94 31.22 11.85
C TYR A 46 -0.87 30.16 11.96
N GLN A 47 0.10 30.36 12.83
CA GLN A 47 1.13 29.37 13.18
C GLN A 47 1.07 29.04 14.67
N ASN A 48 1.26 27.78 15.05
CA ASN A 48 1.31 27.42 16.46
C ASN A 48 2.60 27.95 17.12
N ALA A 49 2.47 28.48 18.35
CA ALA A 49 3.59 28.96 19.17
C ALA A 49 4.13 27.87 20.11
N TRP A 50 3.29 26.90 20.46
CA TRP A 50 3.62 25.72 21.23
C TRP A 50 2.61 24.62 20.88
N TRP A 51 2.53 23.57 21.70
CA TRP A 51 1.55 22.50 21.53
C TRP A 51 0.12 23.03 21.43
N VAL A 52 -0.58 22.69 20.36
CA VAL A 52 -2.01 22.95 20.14
C VAL A 52 -2.78 21.65 20.38
N GLY A 53 -3.90 21.72 21.10
CA GLY A 53 -4.90 20.66 21.15
C GLY A 53 -5.99 20.87 20.10
N ALA A 54 -6.73 19.82 19.73
CA ALA A 54 -7.76 19.91 18.70
C ALA A 54 -8.82 21.00 18.97
N ASP A 55 -9.17 21.24 20.23
CA ASP A 55 -10.15 22.27 20.64
C ASP A 55 -9.58 23.71 20.62
N ASN A 56 -8.26 23.86 20.43
CA ASN A 56 -7.65 25.18 20.37
C ASN A 56 -7.91 25.83 19.01
N CYS A 57 -9.01 26.58 18.92
CA CYS A 57 -9.37 27.36 17.73
C CYS A 57 -8.49 28.62 17.57
N PRO A 58 -8.03 28.97 16.35
CA PRO A 58 -7.31 30.22 16.07
C PRO A 58 -8.15 31.48 16.26
N LYS A 59 -9.47 31.33 16.44
CA LYS A 59 -10.36 32.42 16.79
C LYS A 59 -9.81 33.20 17.98
N GLU A 60 -9.86 34.53 17.89
CA GLU A 60 -9.39 35.46 18.92
C GLU A 60 -7.89 35.37 19.25
N ALA A 61 -7.08 34.65 18.47
CA ALA A 61 -5.63 34.53 18.72
C ALA A 61 -4.89 35.88 18.75
N ALA A 62 -5.36 36.88 17.98
CA ALA A 62 -4.81 38.24 18.02
C ALA A 62 -5.24 39.05 19.27
N ALA A 63 -6.31 38.64 19.94
CA ALA A 63 -6.82 39.31 21.14
C ALA A 63 -6.28 38.69 22.44
N ASP A 64 -5.87 37.43 22.43
CA ASP A 64 -5.30 36.70 23.57
C ASP A 64 -4.04 35.93 23.19
N GLU A 65 -3.01 36.65 22.72
CA GLU A 65 -1.73 36.03 22.34
C GLU A 65 -1.05 35.31 23.51
N ALA A 66 -1.32 35.68 24.76
CA ALA A 66 -0.67 35.06 25.92
C ALA A 66 -1.14 33.62 26.18
N ASN A 67 -2.41 33.32 25.92
CA ASN A 67 -3.00 32.01 26.25
C ASN A 67 -3.49 31.23 25.02
N ASN A 68 -3.70 31.88 23.88
CA ASN A 68 -4.02 31.19 22.64
C ASN A 68 -2.73 30.56 22.08
N PRO A 69 -2.71 29.27 21.70
CA PRO A 69 -1.52 28.64 21.14
C PRO A 69 -1.25 29.03 19.68
N TRP A 70 -2.15 29.75 19.01
CA TRP A 70 -1.99 30.23 17.63
C TRP A 70 -1.45 31.66 17.57
N ARG A 71 -0.67 31.95 16.53
CA ARG A 71 -0.13 33.28 16.23
C ARG A 71 -0.53 33.68 14.84
N TYR A 72 -1.17 34.83 14.73
CA TYR A 72 -1.43 35.42 13.42
C TYR A 72 -0.10 35.66 12.70
N LEU A 73 -0.01 35.18 11.46
CA LEU A 73 1.17 35.33 10.62
C LEU A 73 0.93 36.35 9.51
N ARG A 74 -0.17 36.18 8.76
CA ARG A 74 -0.57 37.03 7.63
C ARG A 74 -2.00 36.75 7.19
N THR A 75 -2.55 37.59 6.33
CA THR A 75 -3.81 37.32 5.61
C THR A 75 -3.61 36.21 4.57
N ALA A 76 -4.59 35.32 4.44
CA ALA A 76 -4.61 34.29 3.39
C ALA A 76 -5.06 34.91 2.05
N THR A 77 -4.46 34.47 0.95
CA THR A 77 -4.88 34.89 -0.40
C THR A 77 -6.17 34.20 -0.82
N SER A 78 -6.92 34.79 -1.76
CA SER A 78 -8.11 34.14 -2.31
C SER A 78 -7.82 32.81 -3.00
N ALA A 79 -6.61 32.62 -3.53
CA ALA A 79 -6.17 31.35 -4.10
C ALA A 79 -5.95 30.29 -3.01
N GLU A 80 -5.24 30.63 -1.93
CA GLU A 80 -5.03 29.73 -0.79
C GLU A 80 -6.34 29.33 -0.11
N MET A 81 -7.28 30.26 0.05
CA MET A 81 -8.60 29.94 0.61
C MET A 81 -9.46 29.07 -0.31
N ALA A 82 -9.29 29.21 -1.63
CA ALA A 82 -9.98 28.37 -2.61
C ALA A 82 -9.35 26.97 -2.70
N GLU A 83 -8.04 26.86 -2.50
CA GLU A 83 -7.26 25.62 -2.57
C GLU A 83 -7.33 24.80 -1.28
N TYR A 84 -7.15 25.44 -0.13
CA TYR A 84 -7.02 24.76 1.16
C TYR A 84 -8.27 24.87 2.04
N GLY A 85 -9.18 25.81 1.75
CA GLY A 85 -10.38 26.09 2.52
C GLY A 85 -10.25 27.30 3.46
N ASN A 86 -11.40 27.79 3.94
CA ASN A 86 -11.47 28.91 4.88
C ASN A 86 -12.59 28.72 5.93
N PRO A 87 -12.34 27.94 6.98
CA PRO A 87 -13.30 27.76 8.08
C PRO A 87 -13.50 29.09 8.80
N THR A 88 -14.77 29.46 9.05
CA THR A 88 -15.14 30.69 9.77
C THR A 88 -15.77 30.39 11.15
N THR A 89 -15.92 29.12 11.50
CA THR A 89 -16.47 28.64 12.78
C THR A 89 -15.47 27.72 13.45
N CYS A 90 -15.48 27.65 14.78
CA CYS A 90 -14.66 26.70 15.55
C CYS A 90 -15.26 25.29 15.58
N GLU A 91 -16.07 24.94 14.58
CA GLU A 91 -16.64 23.60 14.45
C GLU A 91 -15.63 22.72 13.73
N ILE A 92 -15.13 21.70 14.42
CA ILE A 92 -14.29 20.68 13.80
C ILE A 92 -15.23 19.78 12.99
N ASN A 93 -15.04 19.71 11.68
CA ASN A 93 -15.79 18.76 10.86
C ASN A 93 -15.40 17.33 11.27
N GLY A 94 -16.30 16.67 12.00
CA GLY A 94 -16.18 15.28 12.46
C GLY A 94 -15.44 15.06 13.79
N GLY A 95 -15.17 16.11 14.57
CA GLY A 95 -14.57 15.98 15.90
C GLY A 95 -15.65 16.00 16.98
N GLY A 96 -16.32 14.87 17.20
CA GLY A 96 -17.14 14.73 18.41
C GLY A 96 -16.24 14.85 19.65
N THR A 97 -16.70 15.53 20.70
CA THR A 97 -16.06 15.47 22.02
C THR A 97 -15.80 14.00 22.36
N PRO A 98 -14.60 13.59 22.81
CA PRO A 98 -14.32 12.19 23.10
C PRO A 98 -15.39 11.63 24.03
N VAL A 99 -16.22 10.72 23.53
CA VAL A 99 -17.24 10.09 24.36
C VAL A 99 -16.49 9.24 25.39
N VAL A 100 -16.53 9.69 26.65
CA VAL A 100 -15.93 8.93 27.74
C VAL A 100 -16.82 7.72 28.02
N HIS A 101 -16.39 6.54 27.56
CA HIS A 101 -17.06 5.29 27.87
C HIS A 101 -16.65 4.75 29.24
N ASP A 102 -17.61 4.20 29.97
CA ASP A 102 -17.41 3.59 31.29
C ASP A 102 -16.43 2.42 31.23
N ALA A 103 -15.66 2.20 32.30
CA ALA A 103 -14.81 1.01 32.41
C ALA A 103 -15.64 -0.28 32.54
N PHE A 104 -15.19 -1.34 31.87
CA PHE A 104 -15.77 -2.67 31.99
C PHE A 104 -15.59 -3.22 33.41
N SER A 105 -16.68 -3.81 33.91
CA SER A 105 -16.73 -4.61 35.14
C SER A 105 -17.34 -5.97 34.83
N SER A 106 -16.69 -7.05 35.29
CA SER A 106 -17.15 -8.43 35.10
C SER A 106 -18.40 -8.76 35.89
N ASP A 107 -18.69 -8.06 36.98
CA ASP A 107 -19.87 -8.32 37.82
C ASP A 107 -21.12 -7.55 37.35
N LYS A 108 -21.01 -6.76 36.28
CA LYS A 108 -22.10 -6.00 35.67
C LYS A 108 -22.63 -6.72 34.42
N ALA A 109 -23.94 -6.64 34.20
CA ALA A 109 -24.56 -7.06 32.95
C ALA A 109 -24.68 -5.87 31.98
N TYR A 110 -24.57 -6.16 30.68
CA TYR A 110 -24.63 -5.17 29.60
C TYR A 110 -25.67 -5.58 28.57
N GLN A 111 -26.30 -4.59 27.95
CA GLN A 111 -27.23 -4.77 26.85
C GLN A 111 -26.49 -4.67 25.52
N GLN A 112 -27.14 -5.15 24.47
CA GLN A 112 -26.66 -4.95 23.11
C GLN A 112 -26.51 -3.44 22.84
N GLY A 113 -25.35 -3.06 22.29
CA GLY A 113 -25.02 -1.67 21.97
C GLY A 113 -24.30 -0.92 23.08
N ASP A 114 -24.24 -1.45 24.30
CA ASP A 114 -23.44 -0.86 25.38
C ASP A 114 -21.96 -0.83 24.98
N ILE A 115 -21.30 0.29 25.30
CA ILE A 115 -19.89 0.53 24.99
C ILE A 115 -19.11 0.71 26.29
N VAL A 116 -18.00 0.00 26.41
CA VAL A 116 -17.14 0.01 27.60
C VAL A 116 -15.67 0.15 27.23
N LYS A 117 -14.87 0.72 28.14
CA LYS A 117 -13.42 0.65 28.10
C LYS A 117 -12.93 -0.58 28.84
N TYR A 118 -12.10 -1.39 28.21
CA TYR A 118 -11.38 -2.47 28.88
C TYR A 118 -9.91 -2.41 28.47
N GLN A 119 -9.04 -2.27 29.48
CA GLN A 119 -7.66 -1.83 29.26
C GLN A 119 -7.65 -0.48 28.51
N GLU A 120 -6.83 -0.32 27.47
CA GLU A 120 -6.75 0.90 26.66
C GLU A 120 -7.71 0.91 25.46
N ASN A 121 -8.52 -0.13 25.29
CA ASN A 121 -9.40 -0.30 24.13
C ASN A 121 -10.88 -0.10 24.50
N THR A 122 -11.68 0.26 23.50
CA THR A 122 -13.13 0.36 23.61
C THR A 122 -13.79 -0.84 22.96
N TYR A 123 -14.84 -1.38 23.58
CA TYR A 123 -15.59 -2.52 23.08
C TYR A 123 -17.08 -2.23 23.11
N LYS A 124 -17.79 -2.77 22.13
CA LYS A 124 -19.25 -2.70 22.02
C LYS A 124 -19.84 -4.10 22.15
N ALA A 125 -20.91 -4.22 22.90
CA ALA A 125 -21.66 -5.46 23.03
C ALA A 125 -22.51 -5.70 21.77
N ASN A 126 -22.24 -6.78 21.03
CA ASN A 126 -23.04 -7.20 19.87
C ASN A 126 -24.33 -7.92 20.26
N GLY A 127 -24.45 -8.33 21.52
CA GLY A 127 -25.64 -8.93 22.13
C GLY A 127 -25.65 -8.66 23.64
N ALA A 128 -26.65 -9.19 24.36
CA ALA A 128 -26.66 -9.09 25.82
C ALA A 128 -25.46 -9.83 26.44
N VAL A 129 -24.78 -9.21 27.40
CA VAL A 129 -23.65 -9.78 28.12
C VAL A 129 -24.01 -9.89 29.60
N PRO A 130 -24.39 -11.08 30.10
CA PRO A 130 -24.66 -11.28 31.52
C PRO A 130 -23.42 -11.04 32.39
N ALA A 131 -23.64 -10.67 33.65
CA ALA A 131 -22.56 -10.61 34.63
C ALA A 131 -21.85 -11.97 34.75
N ASN A 132 -20.54 -11.94 34.98
CA ASN A 132 -19.65 -13.08 35.09
C ASN A 132 -19.61 -13.98 33.83
N SER A 133 -19.94 -13.47 32.63
CA SER A 133 -19.87 -14.27 31.39
C SER A 133 -18.55 -14.06 30.63
N PHE A 134 -18.57 -13.20 29.62
CA PHE A 134 -17.42 -12.90 28.77
C PHE A 134 -16.74 -11.58 29.17
N ILE A 135 -15.42 -11.58 29.07
CA ILE A 135 -14.57 -10.41 29.25
C ILE A 135 -14.15 -9.89 27.86
N PRO A 136 -14.17 -8.58 27.60
CA PRO A 136 -13.69 -8.04 26.33
C PRO A 136 -12.24 -8.46 26.04
N ALA A 137 -11.88 -8.58 24.76
CA ALA A 137 -10.55 -9.00 24.29
C ALA A 137 -10.11 -10.44 24.63
N GLN A 138 -10.93 -11.22 25.36
CA GLN A 138 -10.58 -12.58 25.77
C GLN A 138 -11.30 -13.64 24.94
N GLY A 139 -10.70 -14.84 24.86
CA GLY A 139 -11.33 -16.01 24.27
C GLY A 139 -12.49 -16.53 25.14
N ASN A 140 -13.00 -17.71 24.79
CA ASN A 140 -14.01 -18.38 25.62
C ASN A 140 -13.42 -18.64 27.03
N PRO A 141 -14.16 -18.35 28.11
CA PRO A 141 -13.69 -18.58 29.48
C PRO A 141 -13.52 -20.07 29.83
N TRP A 142 -13.93 -20.99 28.96
CA TRP A 142 -13.70 -22.42 29.07
C TRP A 142 -12.59 -22.87 28.12
N GLN A 143 -11.62 -23.60 28.66
CA GLN A 143 -10.60 -24.30 27.87
C GLN A 143 -10.85 -25.79 27.94
N ARG A 144 -10.81 -26.49 26.79
CA ARG A 144 -10.86 -27.94 26.76
C ARG A 144 -9.61 -28.50 27.45
N TYR A 145 -9.80 -29.39 28.43
CA TYR A 145 -8.68 -30.04 29.08
C TYR A 145 -8.03 -31.05 28.12
N THR A 146 -6.72 -30.88 27.91
CA THR A 146 -5.87 -31.84 27.20
C THR A 146 -4.69 -32.17 28.11
N PRO A 147 -4.35 -33.46 28.31
CA PRO A 147 -3.18 -33.83 29.11
C PRO A 147 -1.91 -33.19 28.53
N VAL A 148 -1.10 -32.59 29.41
CA VAL A 148 0.16 -31.97 28.98
C VAL A 148 1.20 -33.07 28.76
N GLU A 149 1.75 -33.12 27.55
CA GLU A 149 2.75 -34.12 27.19
C GLU A 149 4.07 -33.88 27.92
N THR A 150 4.77 -34.95 28.29
CA THR A 150 6.14 -34.84 28.82
C THR A 150 7.10 -34.44 27.69
N TRP A 151 7.99 -33.49 27.97
CA TRP A 151 9.00 -33.07 26.98
C TRP A 151 9.92 -34.23 26.57
N ASN A 152 10.31 -34.25 25.29
CA ASN A 152 11.17 -35.24 24.68
C ASN A 152 12.21 -34.55 23.80
N ALA A 153 13.50 -34.81 24.06
CA ALA A 153 14.62 -34.18 23.35
C ALA A 153 14.64 -34.42 21.84
N SER A 154 14.07 -35.53 21.35
CA SER A 154 14.05 -35.89 19.93
C SER A 154 12.77 -35.47 19.21
N LYS A 155 11.77 -34.97 19.93
CA LYS A 155 10.53 -34.48 19.34
C LYS A 155 10.72 -33.04 18.88
N THR A 156 10.21 -32.74 17.69
CA THR A 156 10.05 -31.38 17.20
C THR A 156 8.83 -30.75 17.85
N TYR A 157 8.99 -29.53 18.34
CA TYR A 157 7.92 -28.71 18.88
C TYR A 157 7.76 -27.45 18.04
N ASN A 158 6.52 -27.09 17.76
CA ASN A 158 6.14 -25.86 17.08
C ASN A 158 5.60 -24.84 18.10
N LYS A 159 5.48 -23.58 17.67
CA LYS A 159 4.89 -22.53 18.51
C LYS A 159 3.52 -22.97 19.06
N GLY A 160 3.28 -22.75 20.34
CA GLY A 160 2.06 -23.10 21.06
C GLY A 160 2.05 -24.51 21.64
N ASP A 161 2.99 -25.40 21.27
CA ASP A 161 3.09 -26.72 21.89
C ASP A 161 3.43 -26.56 23.39
N VAL A 162 2.61 -27.18 24.24
CA VAL A 162 2.81 -27.17 25.70
C VAL A 162 3.36 -28.52 26.15
N VAL A 163 4.48 -28.48 26.87
CA VAL A 163 5.12 -29.65 27.45
C VAL A 163 5.34 -29.47 28.94
N LYS A 164 5.44 -30.59 29.67
CA LYS A 164 5.84 -30.61 31.07
C LYS A 164 7.22 -31.22 31.28
N VAL A 165 7.97 -30.61 32.20
CA VAL A 165 9.21 -31.14 32.78
C VAL A 165 9.15 -30.93 34.28
N ASP A 166 9.35 -32.00 35.06
CA ASP A 166 9.37 -31.97 36.53
C ASP A 166 8.15 -31.26 37.17
N GLY A 167 6.97 -31.46 36.59
CA GLY A 167 5.72 -30.87 37.09
C GLY A 167 5.52 -29.40 36.71
N GLN A 168 6.41 -28.80 35.92
CA GLN A 168 6.31 -27.44 35.40
C GLN A 168 5.96 -27.47 33.91
N SER A 169 5.01 -26.65 33.47
CA SER A 169 4.61 -26.52 32.08
C SER A 169 5.36 -25.39 31.36
N TYR A 170 5.62 -25.60 30.08
CA TYR A 170 6.32 -24.68 29.19
C TYR A 170 5.64 -24.67 27.82
N GLU A 171 5.50 -23.49 27.23
CA GLU A 171 4.99 -23.29 25.88
C GLU A 171 6.17 -23.02 24.94
N ALA A 172 6.24 -23.72 23.81
CA ALA A 172 7.18 -23.37 22.75
C ALA A 172 6.74 -22.07 22.09
N LEU A 173 7.63 -21.09 21.98
CA LEU A 173 7.36 -19.80 21.33
C LEU A 173 7.63 -19.81 19.82
N PHE A 174 8.39 -20.80 19.35
CA PHE A 174 8.74 -21.05 17.95
C PHE A 174 9.30 -22.47 17.82
N TYR A 175 9.62 -22.87 16.59
CA TYR A 175 10.21 -24.16 16.27
C TYR A 175 11.42 -24.49 17.16
N THR A 176 11.41 -25.66 17.79
CA THR A 176 12.51 -26.11 18.65
C THR A 176 12.64 -27.63 18.70
N ILE A 177 13.88 -28.12 18.79
CA ILE A 177 14.22 -29.52 18.99
C ILE A 177 15.44 -29.60 19.91
N GLY A 178 15.46 -30.57 20.83
CA GLY A 178 16.60 -30.81 21.74
C GLY A 178 16.79 -29.79 22.86
N ASN A 179 16.25 -28.58 22.75
CA ASN A 179 16.35 -27.56 23.80
C ASN A 179 15.47 -27.94 25.00
N ASN A 180 16.07 -28.26 26.14
CA ASN A 180 15.35 -28.62 27.36
C ASN A 180 14.66 -27.38 27.96
N PRO A 181 13.32 -27.37 28.15
CA PRO A 181 12.58 -26.24 28.73
C PRO A 181 12.96 -25.94 30.18
N ALA A 182 13.38 -26.95 30.95
CA ALA A 182 13.77 -26.77 32.34
C ALA A 182 15.11 -26.03 32.50
N ASP A 183 15.92 -25.94 31.45
CA ASP A 183 17.14 -25.14 31.46
C ASP A 183 16.80 -23.65 31.30
N PRO A 184 17.13 -22.79 32.29
CA PRO A 184 16.93 -21.35 32.20
C PRO A 184 17.56 -20.71 30.95
N ALA A 185 18.63 -21.29 30.39
CA ALA A 185 19.26 -20.82 29.15
C ALA A 185 18.34 -20.91 27.93
N ASN A 186 17.32 -21.77 27.96
CA ASN A 186 16.34 -21.95 26.89
C ASN A 186 15.00 -21.25 27.18
N GLN A 187 14.90 -20.53 28.32
CA GLN A 187 13.65 -19.90 28.76
C GLN A 187 13.52 -18.44 28.33
N ASN A 188 12.30 -18.08 27.91
CA ASN A 188 11.87 -16.76 27.49
C ASN A 188 10.58 -16.35 28.21
N PRO A 189 10.66 -16.00 29.51
CA PRO A 189 9.47 -15.72 30.31
C PRO A 189 8.67 -14.51 29.81
N GLN A 190 9.36 -13.52 29.25
CA GLN A 190 8.78 -12.28 28.74
C GLN A 190 8.53 -12.31 27.22
N GLY A 191 8.84 -13.42 26.55
CA GLY A 191 8.68 -13.56 25.10
C GLY A 191 9.66 -12.75 24.24
N ASN A 192 10.60 -12.01 24.83
CA ASN A 192 11.42 -11.00 24.14
C ASN A 192 12.92 -11.32 24.04
N ASN A 193 13.39 -12.49 24.47
CA ASN A 193 14.82 -12.81 24.53
C ASN A 193 15.30 -13.85 23.48
N GLY A 194 14.44 -14.20 22.52
CA GLY A 194 14.77 -15.11 21.43
C GLY A 194 15.00 -16.57 21.83
N ARG A 195 14.61 -16.98 23.04
CA ARG A 195 14.71 -18.38 23.51
C ARG A 195 13.38 -19.12 23.35
N PRO A 196 13.43 -20.45 23.15
CA PRO A 196 12.28 -21.20 22.65
C PRO A 196 11.16 -21.42 23.66
N TRP A 197 11.40 -21.41 24.98
CA TRP A 197 10.40 -21.87 25.96
C TRP A 197 9.87 -20.77 26.87
N LYS A 198 8.57 -20.53 26.90
CA LYS A 198 7.93 -19.67 27.91
C LYS A 198 7.46 -20.52 29.09
N PRO A 199 7.94 -20.30 30.32
CA PRO A 199 7.41 -20.99 31.50
C PRO A 199 5.96 -20.58 31.77
N LEU A 200 5.06 -21.54 31.96
CA LEU A 200 3.63 -21.31 32.22
C LEU A 200 3.24 -21.41 33.70
N GLY A 201 3.99 -22.17 34.49
CA GLY A 201 3.71 -22.46 35.89
C GLY A 201 3.61 -23.96 36.18
N PRO A 202 3.26 -24.34 37.41
CA PRO A 202 2.97 -25.72 37.76
C PRO A 202 1.93 -26.32 36.82
N THR A 203 2.16 -27.55 36.38
CA THR A 203 1.29 -28.28 35.47
C THR A 203 0.00 -28.62 36.21
N VAL A 204 -1.12 -28.20 35.65
CA VAL A 204 -2.45 -28.58 36.15
C VAL A 204 -2.86 -29.88 35.47
N GLU A 205 -2.95 -30.96 36.24
CA GLU A 205 -3.44 -32.25 35.77
C GLU A 205 -4.58 -32.75 36.64
N TYR A 206 -5.51 -33.47 36.00
CA TYR A 206 -6.64 -34.10 36.68
C TYR A 206 -6.51 -35.61 36.59
N THR A 207 -6.74 -36.32 37.69
CA THR A 207 -6.72 -37.78 37.68
C THR A 207 -7.90 -38.34 36.87
N PRO A 208 -7.82 -39.59 36.37
CA PRO A 208 -8.96 -40.24 35.73
C PRO A 208 -10.23 -40.21 36.58
N GLU A 209 -10.10 -40.35 37.90
CA GLU A 209 -11.22 -40.27 38.83
C GLU A 209 -11.81 -38.85 38.91
N GLN A 210 -10.97 -37.81 38.90
CA GLN A 210 -11.43 -36.42 38.87
C GLN A 210 -12.12 -36.07 37.56
N LEU A 211 -11.59 -36.56 36.43
CA LEU A 211 -12.21 -36.40 35.11
C LEU A 211 -13.55 -37.11 35.04
N ALA A 212 -13.65 -38.32 35.58
CA ALA A 212 -14.89 -39.09 35.64
C ALA A 212 -15.92 -38.49 36.62
N ALA A 213 -15.47 -37.88 37.71
CA ALA A 213 -16.32 -37.25 38.73
C ALA A 213 -16.70 -35.79 38.41
N ALA A 214 -16.14 -35.20 37.34
CA ALA A 214 -16.41 -33.82 36.97
C ALA A 214 -17.92 -33.59 36.71
N PRO A 215 -18.52 -32.56 37.32
CA PRO A 215 -19.94 -32.28 37.18
C PRO A 215 -20.29 -31.94 35.73
N GLN A 216 -21.52 -32.29 35.30
CA GLN A 216 -22.04 -31.83 34.01
C GLN A 216 -22.20 -30.30 34.02
N PHE A 217 -21.78 -29.66 32.94
CA PHE A 217 -21.92 -28.22 32.77
C PHE A 217 -23.38 -27.79 32.90
N ASN A 218 -23.60 -26.77 33.72
CA ASN A 218 -24.85 -26.07 33.92
C ASN A 218 -24.64 -24.58 33.73
N THR A 219 -25.34 -23.99 32.76
CA THR A 219 -25.20 -22.58 32.37
C THR A 219 -25.59 -21.58 33.47
N SER A 220 -26.40 -21.98 34.45
CA SER A 220 -26.84 -21.11 35.54
C SER A 220 -25.91 -21.15 36.76
N ALA A 221 -25.00 -22.12 36.83
CA ALA A 221 -24.06 -22.24 37.94
C ALA A 221 -22.86 -21.30 37.75
N LEU A 222 -22.37 -20.74 38.86
CA LEU A 222 -21.17 -19.92 38.90
C LEU A 222 -19.96 -20.81 39.21
N TYR A 223 -18.96 -20.80 38.34
CA TYR A 223 -17.74 -21.58 38.49
C TYR A 223 -16.55 -20.66 38.79
N PRO A 224 -15.71 -20.98 39.79
CA PRO A 224 -14.43 -20.29 39.99
C PRO A 224 -13.41 -20.72 38.92
N ALA A 225 -12.37 -19.92 38.72
CA ALA A 225 -11.23 -20.31 37.88
C ALA A 225 -10.60 -21.63 38.37
N GLY A 226 -10.20 -22.50 37.44
CA GLY A 226 -9.66 -23.84 37.67
C GLY A 226 -10.71 -24.94 37.84
N GLN A 227 -12.00 -24.61 37.84
CA GLN A 227 -13.07 -25.59 38.03
C GLN A 227 -13.26 -26.46 36.78
N LEU A 228 -13.23 -27.78 36.99
CA LEU A 228 -13.45 -28.80 35.96
C LEU A 228 -14.95 -29.11 35.80
N VAL A 229 -15.41 -29.25 34.56
CA VAL A 229 -16.76 -29.68 34.18
C VAL A 229 -16.73 -30.61 32.96
N GLN A 230 -17.81 -31.36 32.76
CA GLN A 230 -18.07 -32.15 31.56
C GLN A 230 -19.07 -31.41 30.65
N PHE A 231 -18.73 -31.23 29.38
CA PHE A 231 -19.61 -30.65 28.37
C PHE A 231 -19.50 -31.46 27.08
N GLN A 232 -20.64 -31.96 26.57
CA GLN A 232 -20.71 -32.81 25.37
C GLN A 232 -19.70 -34.00 25.39
N GLY A 233 -19.49 -34.59 26.57
CA GLY A 233 -18.59 -35.73 26.77
C GLY A 233 -17.10 -35.38 26.75
N GLN A 234 -16.75 -34.09 26.83
CA GLN A 234 -15.37 -33.62 26.91
C GLN A 234 -15.15 -32.81 28.21
N PRO A 235 -13.98 -32.94 28.85
CA PRO A 235 -13.63 -32.17 30.03
C PRO A 235 -13.22 -30.73 29.65
N TYR A 236 -13.74 -29.75 30.38
CA TYR A 236 -13.40 -28.34 30.25
C TYR A 236 -13.04 -27.74 31.61
N VAL A 237 -12.11 -26.79 31.60
CA VAL A 237 -11.64 -26.07 32.79
C VAL A 237 -11.95 -24.59 32.63
N ALA A 238 -12.62 -24.01 33.62
CA ALA A 238 -12.86 -22.57 33.68
C ALA A 238 -11.53 -21.83 33.84
N GLN A 239 -11.21 -20.91 32.93
CA GLN A 239 -10.00 -20.08 32.97
C GLN A 239 -10.19 -18.85 33.87
N THR A 240 -11.43 -18.38 33.98
CA THR A 240 -11.83 -17.25 34.82
C THR A 240 -13.08 -17.63 35.62
N LYS A 241 -13.51 -16.75 36.53
CA LYS A 241 -14.82 -16.87 37.18
C LYS A 241 -15.90 -16.72 36.11
N VAL A 242 -16.75 -17.73 35.93
CA VAL A 242 -17.70 -17.81 34.80
C VAL A 242 -19.10 -18.30 35.20
N GLN A 243 -20.12 -17.67 34.62
CA GLN A 243 -21.55 -18.00 34.66
C GLN A 243 -22.17 -17.59 33.32
N HIS A 244 -23.22 -18.27 32.87
CA HIS A 244 -23.98 -17.92 31.65
C HIS A 244 -23.25 -18.02 30.30
N ALA A 245 -21.96 -18.35 30.28
CA ALA A 245 -21.21 -18.66 29.05
C ALA A 245 -20.95 -20.17 28.95
N SER A 246 -21.29 -20.76 27.81
CA SER A 246 -21.01 -22.17 27.48
C SER A 246 -19.66 -22.35 26.79
N PRO A 247 -19.07 -23.57 26.79
CA PRO A 247 -17.81 -23.84 26.10
C PRO A 247 -17.84 -23.66 24.58
N THR A 248 -19.01 -23.50 23.98
CA THR A 248 -19.20 -23.28 22.53
C THR A 248 -19.68 -21.88 22.18
N ASP A 249 -19.99 -21.06 23.19
CA ASP A 249 -20.46 -19.70 22.96
C ASP A 249 -19.32 -18.81 22.43
N ILE A 250 -19.70 -17.82 21.62
CA ILE A 250 -18.79 -16.83 21.06
C ILE A 250 -18.83 -15.58 21.95
N ASN A 251 -17.67 -14.94 22.14
CA ASN A 251 -17.60 -13.70 22.90
C ASN A 251 -18.47 -12.61 22.22
N PRO A 252 -19.47 -12.04 22.91
CA PRO A 252 -20.34 -11.00 22.36
C PRO A 252 -19.70 -9.60 22.33
N TRP A 253 -18.53 -9.40 22.93
CA TRP A 253 -17.79 -8.15 22.85
C TRP A 253 -17.00 -8.06 21.55
N ALA A 254 -17.16 -6.96 20.82
CA ALA A 254 -16.34 -6.62 19.67
C ALA A 254 -15.58 -5.32 19.92
N VAL A 255 -14.39 -5.18 19.32
CA VAL A 255 -13.62 -3.93 19.32
C VAL A 255 -14.50 -2.82 18.73
N TYR A 256 -14.56 -1.67 19.40
CA TYR A 256 -15.33 -0.52 18.95
C TYR A 256 -14.39 0.63 18.59
N ILE A 257 -14.56 1.13 17.37
CA ILE A 257 -13.89 2.31 16.84
C ILE A 257 -15.01 3.22 16.33
N ASP A 258 -14.97 4.48 16.76
CA ASP A 258 -15.87 5.49 16.21
C ASP A 258 -15.32 5.99 14.88
N TRP A 259 -15.88 5.50 13.78
CA TRP A 259 -15.49 5.86 12.41
C TRP A 259 -16.24 7.08 11.85
N ALA A 260 -17.00 7.79 12.68
CA ALA A 260 -17.79 8.93 12.23
C ALA A 260 -16.93 9.95 11.47
N GLY A 261 -17.33 10.28 10.24
CA GLY A 261 -16.63 11.26 9.40
C GLY A 261 -15.41 10.72 8.65
N THR A 262 -14.89 9.53 8.97
CA THR A 262 -13.68 8.98 8.33
C THR A 262 -13.91 8.79 6.82
N LYS A 263 -15.06 8.24 6.44
CA LYS A 263 -15.44 7.94 5.05
C LYS A 263 -15.50 9.20 4.18
N GLU A 264 -16.01 10.29 4.74
CA GLU A 264 -16.11 11.59 4.08
C GLU A 264 -14.75 12.29 3.96
N ARG A 265 -13.87 12.11 4.96
CA ARG A 265 -12.52 12.70 4.98
C ARG A 265 -11.61 12.12 3.93
N VAL A 266 -11.71 10.82 3.65
CA VAL A 266 -10.93 10.17 2.58
C VAL A 266 -11.55 10.33 1.19
N GLY A 267 -12.81 10.78 1.09
CA GLY A 267 -13.55 10.85 -0.18
C GLY A 267 -13.83 9.48 -0.82
N THR A 268 -14.54 9.48 -1.94
CA THR A 268 -14.90 8.26 -2.68
C THR A 268 -14.13 8.19 -4.01
N PRO A 269 -13.52 7.05 -4.36
CA PRO A 269 -12.86 6.91 -5.65
C PRO A 269 -13.87 7.01 -6.80
N LYS A 270 -13.44 7.64 -7.89
CA LYS A 270 -14.28 7.89 -9.07
C LYS A 270 -14.14 6.84 -10.16
N ASN A 271 -13.01 6.13 -10.17
CA ASN A 271 -12.62 5.18 -11.19
C ASN A 271 -12.45 3.79 -10.56
N PRO A 272 -12.67 2.71 -11.32
CA PRO A 272 -12.33 1.37 -10.86
C PRO A 272 -10.82 1.23 -10.67
N TRP A 273 -10.41 0.28 -9.83
CA TRP A 273 -9.01 -0.11 -9.72
C TRP A 273 -8.55 -0.78 -11.03
N PRO A 274 -7.46 -0.30 -11.67
CA PRO A 274 -6.97 -0.85 -12.92
C PRO A 274 -6.51 -2.32 -12.80
N ALA A 275 -6.63 -3.07 -13.88
CA ALA A 275 -6.13 -4.44 -13.96
C ALA A 275 -4.58 -4.49 -13.95
N HIS A 276 -3.95 -3.48 -14.55
CA HIS A 276 -2.51 -3.27 -14.56
C HIS A 276 -2.22 -1.93 -13.89
N VAL A 277 -1.54 -1.96 -12.75
CA VAL A 277 -1.38 -0.77 -11.91
C VAL A 277 0.04 -0.59 -11.40
N TYR A 278 0.57 0.63 -11.53
CA TYR A 278 1.71 1.08 -10.74
C TYR A 278 1.19 1.68 -9.43
N ALA A 279 1.41 0.97 -8.32
CA ALA A 279 0.97 1.35 -6.99
C ALA A 279 2.17 1.39 -6.03
N PRO A 280 3.00 2.46 -6.06
CA PRO A 280 4.13 2.60 -5.17
C PRO A 280 3.69 2.76 -3.72
N TYR A 281 4.49 2.25 -2.80
CA TYR A 281 4.22 2.33 -1.37
C TYR A 281 4.46 3.75 -0.86
N VAL A 282 3.58 4.22 0.01
CA VAL A 282 3.72 5.47 0.77
C VAL A 282 3.70 5.10 2.24
N ASP A 283 4.80 5.32 2.94
CA ASP A 283 4.80 5.24 4.40
C ASP A 283 3.97 6.40 4.94
N PHE A 284 2.72 6.09 5.26
CA PHE A 284 1.69 6.99 5.73
C PHE A 284 1.82 7.28 7.23
N SER A 285 2.93 6.88 7.85
CA SER A 285 3.32 7.28 9.20
C SER A 285 4.45 8.32 9.22
N LEU A 286 5.07 8.61 8.07
CA LEU A 286 6.06 9.68 7.97
C LEU A 286 5.40 11.06 8.05
N ASN A 287 6.15 12.03 8.57
CA ASN A 287 5.73 13.44 8.53
C ASN A 287 5.77 14.00 7.10
N SER A 288 6.62 13.44 6.24
CA SER A 288 6.93 13.92 4.89
C SER A 288 6.15 13.15 3.81
N ILE A 289 4.82 13.27 3.82
CA ILE A 289 3.96 12.60 2.82
C ILE A 289 3.89 13.43 1.52
N PRO A 290 4.27 12.87 0.36
CA PRO A 290 4.18 13.55 -0.93
C PRO A 290 2.77 14.06 -1.27
N ASP A 291 2.70 15.08 -2.12
CA ASP A 291 1.42 15.54 -2.67
C ASP A 291 0.93 14.55 -3.75
N LEU A 292 0.07 13.61 -3.32
CA LEU A 292 -0.46 12.54 -4.16
C LEU A 292 -1.28 13.07 -5.34
N ALA A 293 -2.05 14.14 -5.14
CA ALA A 293 -2.89 14.72 -6.18
C ALA A 293 -2.04 15.41 -7.26
N LYS A 294 -0.95 16.07 -6.86
CA LYS A 294 0.03 16.64 -7.78
C LYS A 294 0.77 15.56 -8.56
N LEU A 295 1.21 14.49 -7.88
CA LEU A 295 1.83 13.34 -8.54
C LEU A 295 0.92 12.69 -9.59
N ALA A 296 -0.37 12.56 -9.29
CA ALA A 296 -1.36 12.06 -10.26
C ALA A 296 -1.47 12.95 -11.50
N LYS A 297 -1.49 14.28 -11.31
CA LYS A 297 -1.64 15.25 -12.41
C LYS A 297 -0.37 15.45 -13.24
N GLU A 298 0.80 15.44 -12.60
CA GLU A 298 2.05 15.87 -13.22
C GLU A 298 2.98 14.70 -13.61
N GLN A 299 2.89 13.57 -12.90
CA GLN A 299 3.78 12.41 -13.10
C GLN A 299 3.02 11.14 -13.51
N ASN A 300 1.68 11.21 -13.66
CA ASN A 300 0.82 10.05 -13.94
C ASN A 300 0.92 8.93 -12.88
N VAL A 301 1.35 9.26 -11.66
CA VAL A 301 1.33 8.33 -10.51
C VAL A 301 0.04 8.58 -9.75
N ASN A 302 -0.98 7.79 -10.05
CA ASN A 302 -2.36 8.02 -9.64
C ASN A 302 -2.94 6.93 -8.73
N HIS A 303 -2.22 5.83 -8.52
CA HIS A 303 -2.57 4.79 -7.56
C HIS A 303 -1.42 4.62 -6.58
N PHE A 304 -1.72 4.31 -5.32
CA PHE A 304 -0.71 4.20 -4.28
C PHE A 304 -1.09 3.14 -3.24
N THR A 305 -0.08 2.56 -2.61
CA THR A 305 -0.25 1.62 -1.48
C THR A 305 0.06 2.34 -0.18
N MET A 306 -0.96 2.66 0.61
CA MET A 306 -0.78 3.33 1.91
C MET A 306 -0.31 2.31 2.95
N ALA A 307 0.89 2.52 3.48
CA ALA A 307 1.61 1.58 4.33
C ALA A 307 1.98 2.24 5.68
N PHE A 308 1.87 1.59 6.83
CA PHE A 308 1.16 0.34 7.08
C PHE A 308 0.13 0.53 8.18
N VAL A 309 -1.02 -0.14 8.00
CA VAL A 309 -1.92 -0.41 9.10
C VAL A 309 -1.39 -1.59 9.90
N VAL A 310 -1.18 -1.39 11.20
CA VAL A 310 -0.71 -2.40 12.15
C VAL A 310 -1.56 -2.38 13.42
N ALA A 311 -1.46 -3.43 14.23
CA ALA A 311 -2.03 -3.40 15.57
C ALA A 311 -1.28 -2.38 16.45
N LYS A 312 -1.99 -1.71 17.36
CA LYS A 312 -1.38 -0.78 18.33
C LYS A 312 -0.23 -1.44 19.11
N SER A 313 -0.40 -2.72 19.44
CA SER A 313 0.65 -3.60 19.97
C SER A 313 0.27 -5.08 19.75
N GLY A 314 1.16 -6.00 20.06
CA GLY A 314 0.91 -7.44 19.93
C GLY A 314 -0.23 -7.99 20.79
N ASP A 315 -0.67 -7.24 21.81
CA ASP A 315 -1.78 -7.60 22.70
C ASP A 315 -3.03 -6.73 22.49
N GLN A 316 -2.94 -5.69 21.64
CA GLN A 316 -4.03 -4.74 21.41
C GLN A 316 -4.49 -4.80 19.96
N CYS A 317 -5.61 -5.49 19.74
CA CYS A 317 -6.33 -5.57 18.46
C CYS A 317 -7.02 -4.23 18.10
N LEU A 318 -6.24 -3.16 17.96
CA LEU A 318 -6.69 -1.84 17.54
C LEU A 318 -5.84 -1.42 16.33
N PRO A 319 -6.44 -1.08 15.17
CA PRO A 319 -5.67 -0.71 13.99
C PRO A 319 -5.16 0.72 14.12
N THR A 320 -3.92 0.90 13.69
CA THR A 320 -3.21 2.19 13.69
C THR A 320 -2.32 2.31 12.45
N TRP A 321 -2.03 3.53 12.03
CA TRP A 321 -0.93 3.79 11.10
C TRP A 321 0.38 3.74 11.88
N GLY A 322 1.17 2.68 11.65
CA GLY A 322 2.50 2.50 12.24
C GLY A 322 2.57 2.56 13.78
N THR A 323 1.49 2.23 14.51
CA THR A 323 1.32 2.43 15.97
C THR A 323 1.22 3.90 16.44
N ALA A 324 1.49 4.84 15.54
CA ALA A 324 1.58 6.27 15.83
C ALA A 324 0.21 6.97 15.77
N TYR A 325 -0.57 6.70 14.72
CA TYR A 325 -1.82 7.43 14.46
C TYR A 325 -3.03 6.51 14.44
N ASN A 326 -4.14 6.98 14.99
CA ASN A 326 -5.41 6.27 15.00
C ASN A 326 -6.05 6.30 13.61
N LEU A 327 -6.73 5.22 13.20
CA LEU A 327 -7.31 5.12 11.85
C LEU A 327 -8.57 5.97 11.64
N GLN A 328 -9.32 6.33 12.67
CA GLN A 328 -10.57 7.08 12.51
C GLN A 328 -10.37 8.57 12.24
N ASP A 329 -9.26 9.12 12.75
CA ASP A 329 -9.04 10.56 12.81
C ASP A 329 -7.59 10.90 12.47
N TYR A 330 -7.21 10.60 11.23
CA TYR A 330 -5.89 10.95 10.73
C TYR A 330 -5.95 12.17 9.82
N THR A 331 -5.17 13.20 10.15
CA THR A 331 -5.16 14.51 9.48
C THR A 331 -4.79 14.41 8.00
N GLN A 332 -4.01 13.41 7.62
CA GLN A 332 -3.50 13.22 6.26
C GLN A 332 -4.53 12.63 5.28
N TYR A 333 -5.73 12.26 5.75
CA TYR A 333 -6.81 11.77 4.88
C TYR A 333 -7.29 12.78 3.83
N SER A 334 -7.07 14.08 4.07
CA SER A 334 -7.27 15.13 3.06
C SER A 334 -6.46 14.88 1.78
N LYS A 335 -5.26 14.29 1.87
CA LYS A 335 -4.42 13.94 0.71
C LYS A 335 -5.03 12.80 -0.12
N ILE A 336 -5.61 11.78 0.54
CA ILE A 336 -6.33 10.68 -0.15
C ILE A 336 -7.56 11.24 -0.88
N LYS A 337 -8.30 12.14 -0.22
CA LYS A 337 -9.45 12.80 -0.84
C LYS A 337 -9.04 13.60 -2.07
N ALA A 338 -7.99 14.42 -1.96
CA ALA A 338 -7.48 15.20 -3.09
C ALA A 338 -7.02 14.32 -4.26
N LEU A 339 -6.39 13.17 -3.97
CA LEU A 339 -6.03 12.16 -4.97
C LEU A 339 -7.27 11.60 -5.69
N ARG A 340 -8.28 11.18 -4.93
CA ARG A 340 -9.54 10.66 -5.49
C ARG A 340 -10.31 11.71 -6.30
N GLU A 341 -10.25 12.97 -5.86
CA GLU A 341 -10.79 14.08 -6.63
C GLU A 341 -10.06 14.29 -7.96
N ALA A 342 -8.75 14.04 -8.00
CA ALA A 342 -7.91 14.02 -9.19
C ALA A 342 -8.04 12.75 -10.05
N GLY A 343 -8.88 11.79 -9.64
CA GLY A 343 -9.18 10.56 -10.39
C GLY A 343 -8.28 9.37 -10.06
N GLY A 344 -7.44 9.48 -9.03
CA GLY A 344 -6.68 8.36 -8.49
C GLY A 344 -7.44 7.56 -7.44
N ASP A 345 -6.79 6.55 -6.87
CA ASP A 345 -7.29 5.79 -5.71
C ASP A 345 -6.13 5.22 -4.89
N ILE A 346 -6.44 4.61 -3.76
CA ILE A 346 -5.46 3.93 -2.91
C ILE A 346 -5.85 2.48 -2.67
N MET A 347 -4.83 1.65 -2.44
CA MET A 347 -4.96 0.42 -1.66
C MET A 347 -4.33 0.65 -0.28
N VAL A 348 -4.78 -0.09 0.73
CA VAL A 348 -4.17 -0.04 2.07
C VAL A 348 -3.42 -1.34 2.31
N SER A 349 -2.19 -1.24 2.79
CA SER A 349 -1.38 -2.40 3.20
C SER A 349 -1.42 -2.59 4.71
N ILE A 350 -1.75 -3.81 5.14
CA ILE A 350 -1.79 -4.23 6.54
C ILE A 350 -0.58 -5.13 6.82
N GLY A 351 0.29 -4.72 7.75
CA GLY A 351 1.48 -5.48 8.16
C GLY A 351 2.77 -4.72 7.94
N GLY A 352 3.68 -5.28 7.15
CA GLY A 352 5.03 -4.75 6.90
C GLY A 352 6.09 -5.32 7.86
N ALA A 353 7.34 -4.90 7.66
CA ALA A 353 8.51 -5.40 8.39
C ALA A 353 8.47 -5.16 9.91
N ASN A 354 7.81 -4.09 10.36
CA ASN A 354 7.79 -3.64 11.75
C ASN A 354 6.40 -3.74 12.39
N ASN A 355 6.38 -3.98 13.71
CA ASN A 355 5.18 -4.12 14.54
C ASN A 355 4.38 -5.42 14.31
N ALA A 356 3.33 -5.61 15.10
CA ALA A 356 2.45 -6.77 15.00
C ALA A 356 1.32 -6.51 14.00
N PRO A 357 1.07 -7.41 13.03
CA PRO A 357 -0.11 -7.31 12.17
C PRO A 357 -1.37 -7.58 12.98
N LEU A 358 -2.52 -7.10 12.49
CA LEU A 358 -3.82 -7.30 13.15
C LEU A 358 -4.12 -8.78 13.41
N ALA A 359 -3.76 -9.67 12.48
CA ALA A 359 -3.97 -11.10 12.64
C ALA A 359 -3.15 -11.74 13.77
N ALA A 360 -2.03 -11.13 14.18
CA ALA A 360 -1.25 -11.59 15.33
C ALA A 360 -1.85 -11.09 16.66
N ALA A 361 -2.35 -9.85 16.69
CA ALA A 361 -2.90 -9.23 17.89
C ALA A 361 -4.34 -9.67 18.21
N CYS A 362 -5.20 -9.72 17.19
CA CYS A 362 -6.59 -10.15 17.33
C CYS A 362 -6.66 -11.66 17.58
N LYS A 363 -7.24 -12.09 18.71
CA LYS A 363 -7.35 -13.52 19.08
C LYS A 363 -8.66 -14.16 18.65
N ASN A 364 -9.59 -13.37 18.10
CA ASN A 364 -10.91 -13.78 17.67
C ASN A 364 -11.07 -13.51 16.16
N ASP A 365 -11.43 -14.54 15.40
CA ASP A 365 -11.63 -14.48 13.96
C ASP A 365 -12.77 -13.52 13.57
N ALA A 366 -13.83 -13.44 14.37
CA ALA A 366 -14.98 -12.57 14.11
C ALA A 366 -14.62 -11.08 14.26
N ASP A 367 -13.84 -10.75 15.30
CA ASP A 367 -13.34 -9.39 15.52
C ASP A 367 -12.40 -8.97 14.39
N LEU A 368 -11.49 -9.86 13.97
CA LEU A 368 -10.60 -9.58 12.85
C LEU A 368 -11.35 -9.40 11.53
N THR A 369 -12.35 -10.25 11.27
CA THR A 369 -13.23 -10.15 10.10
C THR A 369 -13.96 -8.81 10.06
N GLN A 370 -14.53 -8.39 11.20
CA GLN A 370 -15.21 -7.12 11.31
C GLN A 370 -14.24 -5.95 11.15
N LEU A 371 -13.03 -6.06 11.68
CA LEU A 371 -12.02 -5.01 11.55
C LEU A 371 -11.57 -4.81 10.10
N TYR A 372 -11.35 -5.89 9.35
CA TYR A 372 -11.07 -5.79 7.91
C TYR A 372 -12.24 -5.20 7.12
N HIS A 373 -13.47 -5.55 7.49
CA HIS A 373 -14.67 -4.94 6.90
C HIS A 373 -14.71 -3.43 7.15
N ASP A 374 -14.51 -3.01 8.40
CA ASP A 374 -14.58 -1.61 8.82
C ASP A 374 -13.48 -0.77 8.18
N ILE A 375 -12.25 -1.27 8.09
CA ILE A 375 -11.15 -0.57 7.40
C ILE A 375 -11.53 -0.29 5.94
N VAL A 376 -12.03 -1.31 5.24
CA VAL A 376 -12.41 -1.18 3.83
C VAL A 376 -13.61 -0.26 3.65
N ASP A 377 -14.62 -0.34 4.52
CA ASP A 377 -15.79 0.52 4.39
C ASP A 377 -15.49 1.98 4.71
N ASN A 378 -14.79 2.24 5.81
CA ASN A 378 -14.55 3.60 6.29
C ASN A 378 -13.43 4.32 5.55
N LEU A 379 -12.55 3.59 4.86
CA LEU A 379 -11.56 4.20 3.96
C LEU A 379 -12.00 4.18 2.48
N ASN A 380 -13.24 3.76 2.17
CA ASN A 380 -13.76 3.62 0.80
C ASN A 380 -12.84 2.80 -0.13
N LEU A 381 -12.33 1.66 0.35
CA LEU A 381 -11.35 0.87 -0.41
C LEU A 381 -12.03 -0.09 -1.39
N ASN A 382 -11.39 -0.26 -2.54
CA ASN A 382 -11.68 -1.32 -3.50
C ASN A 382 -10.66 -2.45 -3.45
N VAL A 383 -9.49 -2.22 -2.85
CA VAL A 383 -8.38 -3.16 -2.79
C VAL A 383 -7.67 -3.06 -1.45
N LEU A 384 -7.27 -4.21 -0.91
CA LEU A 384 -6.54 -4.35 0.34
C LEU A 384 -5.31 -5.24 0.11
N ASP A 385 -4.17 -4.84 0.66
CA ASP A 385 -2.92 -5.58 0.66
C ASP A 385 -2.61 -6.10 2.07
N PHE A 386 -2.06 -7.30 2.16
CA PHE A 386 -1.49 -7.85 3.37
C PHE A 386 -0.01 -8.10 3.14
N ASP A 387 0.82 -7.27 3.76
CA ASP A 387 2.27 -7.40 3.70
C ASP A 387 2.77 -8.27 4.86
N ILE A 388 3.20 -9.48 4.54
CA ILE A 388 3.41 -10.57 5.50
C ILE A 388 4.89 -10.92 5.53
N GLU A 389 5.59 -10.31 6.48
CA GLU A 389 7.05 -10.30 6.52
C GLU A 389 7.63 -10.80 7.84
N GLY A 390 8.97 -10.90 7.88
CA GLY A 390 9.73 -11.15 9.09
C GLY A 390 9.28 -12.43 9.80
N THR A 391 9.09 -12.36 11.11
CA THR A 391 8.64 -13.52 11.89
C THR A 391 7.19 -13.92 11.59
N TRP A 392 6.38 -13.02 11.01
CA TRP A 392 4.96 -13.27 10.78
C TRP A 392 4.68 -14.16 9.57
N VAL A 393 5.62 -14.26 8.62
CA VAL A 393 5.55 -15.23 7.51
C VAL A 393 5.70 -16.68 7.98
N ALA A 394 6.29 -16.89 9.15
CA ALA A 394 6.45 -18.20 9.79
C ALA A 394 5.42 -18.45 10.92
N ASP A 395 4.54 -17.50 11.22
CA ASP A 395 3.58 -17.60 12.31
C ASP A 395 2.26 -18.23 11.84
N HIS A 396 2.22 -19.56 11.83
CA HIS A 396 1.09 -20.32 11.28
C HIS A 396 -0.27 -19.93 11.88
N GLU A 397 -0.32 -19.58 13.18
CA GLU A 397 -1.56 -19.21 13.86
C GLU A 397 -2.14 -17.89 13.30
N SER A 398 -1.31 -16.84 13.16
CA SER A 398 -1.79 -15.59 12.56
C SER A 398 -2.08 -15.73 11.07
N ILE A 399 -1.35 -16.58 10.33
CA ILE A 399 -1.61 -16.89 8.91
C ILE A 399 -3.00 -17.53 8.75
N GLN A 400 -3.24 -18.63 9.48
CA GLN A 400 -4.52 -19.34 9.44
C GLN A 400 -5.68 -18.44 9.88
N ARG A 401 -5.47 -17.63 10.93
CA ARG A 401 -6.46 -16.65 11.38
C ARG A 401 -6.74 -15.59 10.31
N ARG A 402 -5.70 -15.02 9.72
CA ARG A 402 -5.82 -14.03 8.63
C ARG A 402 -6.63 -14.61 7.49
N ASN A 403 -6.28 -15.80 7.00
CA ASN A 403 -6.90 -16.40 5.82
C ASN A 403 -8.38 -16.75 6.07
N ARG A 404 -8.73 -17.29 7.26
CA ARG A 404 -10.14 -17.50 7.65
C ARG A 404 -10.92 -16.19 7.76
N ALA A 405 -10.33 -15.15 8.33
CA ALA A 405 -10.98 -13.83 8.45
C ALA A 405 -11.14 -13.15 7.09
N VAL A 406 -10.12 -13.23 6.22
CA VAL A 406 -10.16 -12.74 4.84
C VAL A 406 -11.28 -13.43 4.06
N LYS A 407 -11.38 -14.77 4.13
CA LYS A 407 -12.48 -15.49 3.49
C LYS A 407 -13.85 -15.05 4.01
N SER A 408 -13.98 -14.91 5.32
CA SER A 408 -15.23 -14.51 5.97
C SER A 408 -15.64 -13.10 5.55
N VAL A 409 -14.70 -12.15 5.47
CA VAL A 409 -15.02 -10.78 5.05
C VAL A 409 -15.33 -10.69 3.56
N GLN A 410 -14.71 -11.53 2.71
CA GLN A 410 -15.08 -11.64 1.30
C GLN A 410 -16.53 -12.08 1.11
N ALA A 411 -16.99 -13.06 1.89
CA ALA A 411 -18.40 -13.47 1.87
C ALA A 411 -19.33 -12.32 2.28
N LYS A 412 -18.97 -11.57 3.32
CA LYS A 412 -19.73 -10.39 3.77
C LYS A 412 -19.82 -9.31 2.69
N TRP A 413 -18.71 -8.95 2.04
CA TRP A 413 -18.74 -7.99 0.94
C TRP A 413 -19.56 -8.50 -0.25
N GLN A 414 -19.50 -9.79 -0.56
CA GLN A 414 -20.32 -10.38 -1.62
C GLN A 414 -21.82 -10.26 -1.32
N GLU A 415 -22.25 -10.50 -0.07
CA GLU A 415 -23.63 -10.28 0.37
C GLU A 415 -24.06 -8.81 0.25
N GLU A 416 -23.13 -7.88 0.44
CA GLU A 416 -23.31 -6.43 0.24
C GLU A 416 -23.24 -6.00 -1.24
N GLY A 417 -23.01 -6.94 -2.17
CA GLY A 417 -22.85 -6.64 -3.60
C GLY A 417 -21.54 -5.93 -3.96
N ARG A 418 -20.54 -6.00 -3.08
CA ARG A 418 -19.21 -5.40 -3.25
C ARG A 418 -18.18 -6.45 -3.62
N LYS A 419 -17.22 -6.09 -4.46
CA LYS A 419 -16.01 -6.87 -4.72
C LYS A 419 -14.80 -6.06 -4.27
N VAL A 420 -13.99 -6.63 -3.39
CA VAL A 420 -12.77 -6.02 -2.87
C VAL A 420 -11.60 -6.93 -3.26
N GLY A 421 -10.62 -6.39 -3.97
CA GLY A 421 -9.42 -7.13 -4.36
C GLY A 421 -8.51 -7.38 -3.16
N ILE A 422 -8.06 -8.61 -2.97
CA ILE A 422 -7.10 -8.97 -1.91
C ILE A 422 -5.74 -9.29 -2.54
N TRP A 423 -4.72 -8.55 -2.14
CA TRP A 423 -3.32 -8.80 -2.50
C TRP A 423 -2.55 -9.27 -1.27
N TYR A 424 -1.67 -10.24 -1.45
CA TYR A 424 -0.65 -10.57 -0.44
C TYR A 424 0.72 -10.14 -0.97
N THR A 425 1.44 -9.38 -0.15
CA THR A 425 2.83 -8.99 -0.40
C THR A 425 3.75 -9.87 0.44
N LEU A 426 4.71 -10.53 -0.22
CA LEU A 426 5.56 -11.57 0.40
C LEU A 426 7.05 -11.38 0.08
N PRO A 427 7.95 -11.75 1.01
CA PRO A 427 9.38 -11.77 0.74
C PRO A 427 9.70 -12.90 -0.26
N ILE A 428 10.65 -12.64 -1.16
CA ILE A 428 11.02 -13.60 -2.20
C ILE A 428 12.54 -13.64 -2.43
N LEU A 429 13.04 -14.79 -2.87
CA LEU A 429 14.40 -14.95 -3.40
C LEU A 429 14.37 -15.01 -4.93
N PRO A 430 15.49 -14.82 -5.65
CA PRO A 430 15.52 -15.01 -7.11
C PRO A 430 15.14 -16.44 -7.53
N THR A 431 15.20 -17.40 -6.60
CA THR A 431 14.78 -18.79 -6.75
C THR A 431 13.30 -19.05 -6.43
N GLY A 432 12.51 -18.02 -6.11
CA GLY A 432 11.11 -18.11 -5.71
C GLY A 432 10.86 -17.91 -4.21
N LEU A 433 9.60 -18.07 -3.80
CA LEU A 433 9.16 -18.01 -2.40
C LEU A 433 9.79 -19.13 -1.57
N THR A 434 10.11 -18.86 -0.31
CA THR A 434 10.54 -19.88 0.65
C THR A 434 9.37 -20.81 1.04
N ALA A 435 9.65 -21.84 1.84
CA ALA A 435 8.61 -22.75 2.31
C ALA A 435 7.54 -22.03 3.15
N GLU A 436 7.95 -21.05 3.95
CA GLU A 436 7.07 -20.21 4.78
C GLU A 436 6.19 -19.32 3.91
N GLY A 437 6.76 -18.67 2.89
CA GLY A 437 5.99 -17.87 1.93
C GLY A 437 5.00 -18.71 1.13
N LEU A 438 5.38 -19.93 0.72
CA LEU A 438 4.47 -20.87 0.06
C LEU A 438 3.33 -21.30 0.98
N TYR A 439 3.61 -21.58 2.25
CA TYR A 439 2.60 -21.97 3.23
C TYR A 439 1.50 -20.92 3.37
N VAL A 440 1.84 -19.62 3.36
CA VAL A 440 0.84 -18.53 3.39
C VAL A 440 -0.17 -18.68 2.25
N LEU A 441 0.30 -18.96 1.02
CA LEU A 441 -0.53 -19.06 -0.17
C LEU A 441 -1.30 -20.39 -0.23
N GLU A 442 -0.69 -21.48 0.19
CA GLU A 442 -1.33 -22.80 0.28
C GLU A 442 -2.48 -22.79 1.30
N ASP A 443 -2.27 -22.20 2.48
CA ASP A 443 -3.31 -22.03 3.49
C ASP A 443 -4.44 -21.10 3.00
N ALA A 444 -4.11 -20.04 2.26
CA ALA A 444 -5.10 -19.15 1.65
C ALA A 444 -5.97 -19.88 0.62
N ARG A 445 -5.36 -20.69 -0.25
CA ARG A 445 -6.06 -21.57 -1.19
C ARG A 445 -6.98 -22.53 -0.44
N ASP A 446 -6.49 -23.18 0.61
CA ASP A 446 -7.24 -24.20 1.36
C ASP A 446 -8.39 -23.60 2.17
N ALA A 447 -8.21 -22.37 2.68
CA ALA A 447 -9.29 -21.57 3.27
C ALA A 447 -10.28 -21.02 2.22
N GLY A 448 -9.97 -21.12 0.93
CA GLY A 448 -10.81 -20.67 -0.17
C GLY A 448 -10.81 -19.15 -0.39
N VAL A 449 -9.75 -18.46 0.06
CA VAL A 449 -9.54 -17.03 -0.17
C VAL A 449 -9.42 -16.77 -1.68
N ASP A 450 -10.16 -15.78 -2.17
CA ASP A 450 -10.06 -15.31 -3.56
C ASP A 450 -9.01 -14.20 -3.65
N LEU A 451 -7.80 -14.51 -4.08
CA LEU A 451 -6.73 -13.51 -4.23
C LEU A 451 -6.87 -12.79 -5.57
N ALA A 452 -6.86 -11.46 -5.52
CA ALA A 452 -6.68 -10.62 -6.70
C ALA A 452 -5.24 -10.71 -7.21
N GLY A 453 -4.26 -10.85 -6.31
CA GLY A 453 -2.88 -11.09 -6.69
C GLY A 453 -1.93 -11.44 -5.55
N VAL A 454 -0.71 -11.80 -5.93
CA VAL A 454 0.45 -12.01 -5.08
C VAL A 454 1.54 -11.06 -5.56
N ASN A 455 1.82 -10.06 -4.74
CA ASN A 455 2.93 -9.15 -4.93
C ASN A 455 4.17 -9.66 -4.20
N VAL A 456 5.36 -9.44 -4.74
CA VAL A 456 6.60 -9.87 -4.09
C VAL A 456 7.60 -8.75 -3.96
N MET A 457 8.25 -8.72 -2.79
CA MET A 457 9.30 -7.77 -2.49
C MET A 457 10.62 -8.25 -3.09
N THR A 458 10.90 -7.79 -4.30
CA THR A 458 12.12 -8.14 -5.05
C THR A 458 13.30 -7.29 -4.57
N MET A 459 13.64 -7.45 -3.30
CA MET A 459 14.64 -6.70 -2.54
C MET A 459 15.27 -7.57 -1.45
N ASP A 460 16.43 -7.15 -0.95
CA ASP A 460 17.07 -7.67 0.26
C ASP A 460 17.31 -9.19 0.24
N TYR A 461 17.88 -9.68 -0.86
CA TYR A 461 18.14 -11.11 -1.10
C TYR A 461 19.29 -11.69 -0.27
N GLY A 462 19.97 -10.84 0.50
CA GLY A 462 21.09 -11.19 1.37
C GLY A 462 22.46 -11.01 0.71
N ASN A 463 23.52 -11.09 1.52
CA ASN A 463 24.86 -10.59 1.21
C ASN A 463 25.61 -11.28 0.03
N ALA A 464 25.02 -12.26 -0.66
CA ALA A 464 25.73 -13.07 -1.65
C ALA A 464 25.06 -13.18 -3.02
N ILE A 465 23.76 -12.88 -3.15
CA ILE A 465 23.00 -13.29 -4.35
C ILE A 465 22.93 -12.16 -5.37
N CYS A 466 22.59 -10.94 -4.94
CA CYS A 466 22.26 -9.82 -5.84
C CYS A 466 23.08 -8.56 -5.54
N GLN A 467 24.35 -8.75 -5.18
CA GLN A 467 25.28 -7.66 -4.88
C GLN A 467 25.56 -6.83 -6.14
N SER A 468 25.24 -5.52 -6.08
CA SER A 468 25.20 -4.64 -7.26
C SER A 468 25.77 -3.23 -7.03
N ASP A 469 26.30 -2.88 -5.86
CA ASP A 469 26.92 -1.56 -5.65
C ASP A 469 28.04 -1.27 -6.68
N GLY A 470 27.92 -0.14 -7.37
CA GLY A 470 28.87 0.33 -8.37
C GLY A 470 28.71 -0.33 -9.74
N THR A 471 27.60 -1.02 -10.00
CA THR A 471 27.39 -1.80 -11.24
C THR A 471 26.27 -1.28 -12.14
N GLU A 472 25.88 0.00 -12.01
CA GLU A 472 24.82 0.59 -12.84
C GLU A 472 25.00 0.29 -14.34
N GLY A 473 23.92 -0.17 -14.99
CA GLY A 473 23.88 -0.61 -16.37
C GLY A 473 24.15 -2.10 -16.59
N GLN A 474 24.57 -2.84 -15.56
CA GLN A 474 24.73 -4.31 -15.63
C GLN A 474 23.45 -5.07 -15.29
N ASN A 475 22.41 -4.39 -14.79
CA ASN A 475 21.09 -4.92 -14.47
C ASN A 475 21.10 -6.15 -13.51
N ILE A 476 22.03 -6.22 -12.56
CA ILE A 476 22.17 -7.38 -11.68
C ILE A 476 20.93 -7.54 -10.80
N HIS A 477 20.49 -6.47 -10.16
CA HIS A 477 19.36 -6.51 -9.21
C HIS A 477 18.03 -6.69 -9.95
N GLY A 478 17.87 -6.08 -11.12
CA GLY A 478 16.74 -6.29 -12.03
C GLY A 478 16.68 -7.72 -12.58
N THR A 479 17.82 -8.35 -12.85
CA THR A 479 17.86 -9.78 -13.24
C THR A 479 17.41 -10.68 -12.09
N CYS A 480 17.78 -10.34 -10.85
CA CYS A 480 17.27 -11.04 -9.67
C CYS A 480 15.75 -10.90 -9.53
N ALA A 481 15.21 -9.70 -9.71
CA ALA A 481 13.77 -9.43 -9.65
C ALA A 481 12.97 -10.21 -10.72
N THR A 482 13.42 -10.17 -11.97
CA THR A 482 12.77 -10.90 -13.07
C THR A 482 12.88 -12.43 -12.92
N SER A 483 14.00 -12.92 -12.36
CA SER A 483 14.15 -14.34 -11.99
C SER A 483 13.20 -14.76 -10.88
N ALA A 484 12.98 -13.89 -9.88
CA ALA A 484 12.03 -14.14 -8.81
C ALA A 484 10.59 -14.29 -9.37
N ILE A 485 10.19 -13.42 -10.31
CA ILE A 485 8.88 -13.49 -10.98
C ILE A 485 8.72 -14.77 -11.79
N GLU A 486 9.74 -15.19 -12.55
CA GLU A 486 9.70 -16.46 -13.29
C GLU A 486 9.55 -17.67 -12.36
N ASN A 487 10.29 -17.71 -11.25
CA ASN A 487 10.20 -18.82 -10.31
C ASN A 487 8.88 -18.81 -9.54
N MET A 488 8.36 -17.63 -9.19
CA MET A 488 7.04 -17.49 -8.60
C MET A 488 5.96 -18.00 -9.56
N PHE A 489 6.01 -17.68 -10.86
CA PHE A 489 5.06 -18.19 -11.85
C PHE A 489 4.93 -19.72 -11.77
N HIS A 490 6.05 -20.45 -11.73
CA HIS A 490 6.04 -21.90 -11.59
C HIS A 490 5.47 -22.38 -10.25
N GLN A 491 5.72 -21.66 -9.15
CA GLN A 491 5.14 -21.95 -7.85
C GLN A 491 3.62 -21.73 -7.84
N LEU A 492 3.14 -20.60 -8.36
CA LEU A 492 1.72 -20.29 -8.42
C LEU A 492 0.96 -21.26 -9.34
N LYS A 493 1.56 -21.74 -10.43
CA LYS A 493 0.99 -22.81 -11.26
C LYS A 493 0.81 -24.14 -10.53
N LYS A 494 1.62 -24.42 -9.50
CA LYS A 494 1.44 -25.61 -8.65
C LYS A 494 0.32 -25.41 -7.63
N ILE A 495 0.19 -24.19 -7.10
CA ILE A 495 -0.87 -23.86 -6.12
C ILE A 495 -2.24 -23.79 -6.81
N TRP A 496 -2.32 -23.16 -7.98
CA TRP A 496 -3.54 -22.98 -8.78
C TRP A 496 -3.40 -23.57 -10.20
N PRO A 497 -3.36 -24.90 -10.34
CA PRO A 497 -3.13 -25.57 -11.64
C PRO A 497 -4.24 -25.34 -12.66
N ALA A 498 -5.45 -24.93 -12.21
CA ALA A 498 -6.58 -24.65 -13.08
C ALA A 498 -6.51 -23.29 -13.80
N LYS A 499 -5.69 -22.35 -13.31
CA LYS A 499 -5.54 -21.03 -13.93
C LYS A 499 -4.63 -21.11 -15.15
N SER A 500 -4.99 -20.40 -16.21
CA SER A 500 -4.15 -20.22 -17.39
C SER A 500 -2.89 -19.42 -17.06
N ASP A 501 -1.91 -19.45 -17.96
CA ASP A 501 -0.66 -18.72 -17.77
C ASP A 501 -0.89 -17.20 -17.74
N LYS A 502 -1.83 -16.70 -18.55
CA LYS A 502 -2.27 -15.30 -18.53
C LYS A 502 -2.86 -14.92 -17.17
N GLU A 503 -3.77 -15.74 -16.63
CA GLU A 503 -4.36 -15.47 -15.32
C GLU A 503 -3.33 -15.51 -14.19
N ILE A 504 -2.33 -16.39 -14.26
CA ILE A 504 -1.25 -16.41 -13.27
C ILE A 504 -0.38 -15.16 -13.38
N ASN A 505 0.02 -14.75 -14.59
CA ASN A 505 0.79 -13.52 -14.76
C ASN A 505 0.02 -12.28 -14.28
N ALA A 506 -1.26 -12.15 -14.63
CA ALA A 506 -2.11 -11.04 -14.19
C ALA A 506 -2.30 -11.01 -12.65
N MET A 507 -2.12 -12.15 -11.97
CA MET A 507 -2.14 -12.21 -10.51
C MET A 507 -0.78 -11.85 -9.87
N MET A 508 0.31 -11.78 -10.62
CA MET A 508 1.63 -11.49 -10.05
C MET A 508 1.91 -9.99 -10.02
N GLY A 509 2.60 -9.55 -8.97
CA GLY A 509 3.16 -8.22 -8.86
C GLY A 509 4.61 -8.21 -8.37
N THR A 510 5.35 -7.15 -8.66
CA THR A 510 6.74 -6.95 -8.23
C THR A 510 6.94 -5.58 -7.61
N THR A 511 7.54 -5.55 -6.42
CA THR A 511 7.90 -4.32 -5.69
C THR A 511 9.38 -4.38 -5.34
N PRO A 512 10.28 -3.77 -6.13
CA PRO A 512 11.66 -3.52 -5.73
C PRO A 512 11.77 -2.38 -4.71
N MET A 513 12.82 -2.40 -3.90
CA MET A 513 13.28 -1.24 -3.13
C MET A 513 14.22 -0.44 -4.00
N ILE A 514 13.92 0.84 -4.24
CA ILE A 514 14.68 1.66 -5.19
C ILE A 514 15.99 2.18 -4.58
N GLY A 515 17.05 2.35 -5.36
CA GLY A 515 18.32 2.85 -4.85
C GLY A 515 19.02 1.87 -3.89
N TYR A 516 19.63 2.37 -2.81
CA TYR A 516 20.34 1.54 -1.84
C TYR A 516 19.36 0.80 -0.92
N ASN A 517 19.52 -0.52 -0.83
CA ASN A 517 18.68 -1.40 -0.01
C ASN A 517 19.29 -1.64 1.38
N ASP A 518 18.50 -2.24 2.27
CA ASP A 518 18.90 -2.55 3.65
C ASP A 518 20.05 -3.56 3.72
N VAL A 519 20.07 -4.52 2.80
CA VAL A 519 21.20 -5.44 2.61
C VAL A 519 22.39 -4.70 1.99
N GLN A 520 23.48 -4.61 2.76
CA GLN A 520 24.70 -3.94 2.31
C GLN A 520 25.19 -4.52 0.98
N GLY A 521 25.44 -3.62 0.02
CA GLY A 521 25.93 -3.96 -1.32
C GLY A 521 24.84 -4.24 -2.35
N GLU A 522 23.57 -4.30 -1.95
CA GLU A 522 22.44 -4.29 -2.89
C GLU A 522 22.01 -2.86 -3.24
N VAL A 523 21.95 -2.60 -4.54
CA VAL A 523 21.52 -1.32 -5.10
C VAL A 523 20.65 -1.57 -6.34
N PHE A 524 19.41 -1.10 -6.32
CA PHE A 524 18.50 -1.14 -7.45
C PHE A 524 18.55 0.19 -8.21
N TYR A 525 19.11 0.18 -9.40
CA TYR A 525 19.30 1.39 -10.21
C TYR A 525 18.17 1.60 -11.23
N GLN A 526 18.19 2.74 -11.93
CA GLN A 526 17.23 3.04 -13.00
C GLN A 526 17.34 2.07 -14.19
N SER A 527 18.53 1.50 -14.45
CA SER A 527 18.68 0.46 -15.48
C SER A 527 17.94 -0.83 -15.09
N ASP A 528 18.02 -1.23 -13.82
CA ASP A 528 17.25 -2.35 -13.26
C ASP A 528 15.74 -2.09 -13.36
N ALA A 529 15.30 -0.86 -13.04
CA ALA A 529 13.90 -0.45 -13.14
C ALA A 529 13.33 -0.61 -14.55
N LYS A 530 14.11 -0.25 -15.58
CA LYS A 530 13.71 -0.43 -16.99
C LYS A 530 13.56 -1.90 -17.35
N LEU A 531 14.50 -2.75 -16.92
CA LEU A 531 14.43 -4.19 -17.15
C LEU A 531 13.18 -4.80 -16.48
N VAL A 532 12.89 -4.42 -15.23
CA VAL A 532 11.69 -4.88 -14.52
C VAL A 532 10.41 -4.41 -15.21
N MET A 533 10.35 -3.15 -15.66
CA MET A 533 9.21 -2.63 -16.42
C MET A 533 8.99 -3.39 -17.73
N GLU A 534 10.06 -3.65 -18.49
CA GLU A 534 9.98 -4.43 -19.74
C GLU A 534 9.47 -5.85 -19.52
N ASP A 535 9.95 -6.54 -18.49
CA ASP A 535 9.47 -7.88 -18.13
C ASP A 535 8.01 -7.87 -17.64
N ALA A 536 7.65 -6.86 -16.83
CA ALA A 536 6.29 -6.71 -16.32
C ALA A 536 5.26 -6.51 -17.44
N VAL A 537 5.56 -5.64 -18.41
CA VAL A 537 4.73 -5.43 -19.60
C VAL A 537 4.68 -6.67 -20.48
N LYS A 538 5.83 -7.33 -20.72
CA LYS A 538 5.89 -8.52 -21.56
C LYS A 538 5.06 -9.68 -21.00
N ARG A 539 5.03 -9.82 -19.67
CA ARG A 539 4.29 -10.89 -18.99
C ARG A 539 2.82 -10.57 -18.78
N ASP A 540 2.41 -9.30 -18.92
CA ASP A 540 1.07 -8.84 -18.59
C ASP A 540 0.78 -8.95 -17.07
N LEU A 541 1.74 -8.49 -16.24
CA LEU A 541 1.62 -8.54 -14.78
C LEU A 541 0.47 -7.66 -14.26
N GLY A 542 -0.10 -7.97 -13.11
CA GLY A 542 -1.18 -7.15 -12.53
C GLY A 542 -0.68 -5.88 -11.82
N MET A 543 0.50 -5.94 -11.21
CA MET A 543 0.99 -4.82 -10.40
C MET A 543 2.51 -4.62 -10.48
N VAL A 544 2.93 -3.36 -10.49
CA VAL A 544 4.31 -2.98 -10.16
C VAL A 544 4.25 -1.96 -9.02
N GLY A 545 5.15 -2.09 -8.04
CA GLY A 545 5.31 -1.12 -6.96
C GLY A 545 6.76 -0.70 -6.80
N ILE A 546 7.01 0.23 -5.87
CA ILE A 546 8.35 0.46 -5.33
C ILE A 546 8.23 0.68 -3.82
N TRP A 547 9.26 0.28 -3.08
CA TRP A 547 9.54 0.81 -1.74
C TRP A 547 10.58 1.92 -1.88
N SER A 548 10.22 3.21 -1.76
CA SER A 548 8.89 3.79 -1.57
C SER A 548 8.85 5.20 -2.20
N MET A 549 7.68 5.84 -2.25
CA MET A 549 7.52 7.18 -2.84
C MET A 549 8.35 8.25 -2.13
N ALA A 550 8.46 8.21 -0.80
CA ALA A 550 9.29 9.14 -0.05
C ALA A 550 10.79 8.93 -0.34
N ARG A 551 11.18 7.73 -0.77
CA ARG A 551 12.55 7.40 -1.19
C ARG A 551 12.86 7.82 -2.63
N ASP A 552 11.87 8.12 -3.48
CA ASP A 552 12.08 8.45 -4.90
C ASP A 552 12.55 9.90 -5.10
N GLN A 553 13.63 10.23 -4.41
CA GLN A 553 14.34 11.50 -4.48
C GLN A 553 15.84 11.28 -4.20
N PRO A 554 16.69 12.22 -4.66
CA PRO A 554 18.11 12.22 -4.29
C PRO A 554 18.30 12.30 -2.78
N GLY A 555 19.46 11.86 -2.32
CA GLY A 555 19.85 11.99 -0.92
C GLY A 555 21.34 11.87 -0.71
N ILE A 556 21.70 11.44 0.49
CA ILE A 556 23.10 11.22 0.86
C ILE A 556 23.58 9.94 0.17
N ALA A 557 24.64 10.06 -0.62
CA ALA A 557 25.18 8.95 -1.39
C ALA A 557 25.45 7.72 -0.51
N LYS A 558 24.94 6.56 -0.94
CA LYS A 558 25.09 5.25 -0.27
C LYS A 558 24.36 5.08 1.06
N GLN A 559 23.58 6.07 1.49
CA GLN A 559 22.81 5.96 2.73
C GLN A 559 21.42 5.40 2.44
N VAL A 560 21.06 4.34 3.17
CA VAL A 560 19.68 3.85 3.26
C VAL A 560 18.87 4.79 4.15
N SER A 561 17.73 5.24 3.66
CA SER A 561 16.86 6.18 4.35
C SER A 561 15.40 5.93 3.94
N PRO A 562 14.43 6.15 4.85
CA PRO A 562 13.02 6.17 4.49
C PRO A 562 12.64 7.37 3.61
N GLU A 563 13.47 8.42 3.58
CA GLU A 563 13.16 9.69 2.90
C GLU A 563 14.05 9.96 1.68
N HIS A 564 14.92 9.04 1.27
CA HIS A 564 15.65 9.15 0.01
C HIS A 564 16.25 7.81 -0.44
N SER A 565 16.50 7.69 -1.73
CA SER A 565 17.03 6.47 -2.38
C SER A 565 18.51 6.21 -2.08
N GLY A 566 19.22 7.18 -1.51
CA GLY A 566 20.68 7.12 -1.33
C GLY A 566 21.47 7.37 -2.62
N MET A 567 20.77 7.72 -3.71
CA MET A 567 21.36 8.19 -4.97
C MET A 567 21.63 9.70 -4.91
N THR A 568 22.65 10.17 -5.61
CA THR A 568 22.82 11.61 -5.82
C THR A 568 21.82 12.15 -6.86
N GLU A 569 21.63 13.48 -6.90
CA GLU A 569 20.80 14.15 -7.91
C GLU A 569 21.19 13.78 -9.35
N GLN A 570 22.47 13.56 -9.62
CA GLN A 570 22.93 13.14 -10.96
C GLN A 570 22.61 11.68 -11.27
N GLN A 571 22.53 10.82 -10.24
CA GLN A 571 22.26 9.39 -10.39
C GLN A 571 20.76 9.11 -10.50
N ALA A 572 19.95 9.76 -9.67
CA ALA A 572 18.49 9.67 -9.71
C ALA A 572 17.89 10.99 -9.20
N PRO A 573 17.45 11.89 -10.10
CA PRO A 573 16.72 13.09 -9.69
C PRO A 573 15.36 12.70 -9.11
N MET A 574 14.65 13.67 -8.52
CA MET A 574 13.32 13.46 -7.95
C MET A 574 12.36 12.77 -8.94
N TYR A 575 11.71 11.71 -8.44
CA TYR A 575 10.76 10.84 -9.15
C TYR A 575 11.34 10.08 -10.35
N ALA A 576 12.65 9.85 -10.40
CA ALA A 576 13.29 9.17 -11.52
C ALA A 576 12.77 7.74 -11.71
N TYR A 577 12.53 6.99 -10.63
CA TYR A 577 12.02 5.62 -10.71
C TYR A 577 10.53 5.60 -11.07
N SER A 578 9.73 6.48 -10.46
CA SER A 578 8.31 6.60 -10.77
C SER A 578 8.05 6.99 -12.22
N LYS A 579 8.90 7.81 -12.84
CA LYS A 579 8.78 8.12 -14.28
C LYS A 579 8.92 6.89 -15.18
N ILE A 580 9.68 5.87 -14.74
CA ILE A 580 9.86 4.62 -15.49
C ILE A 580 8.61 3.74 -15.35
N PHE A 581 8.05 3.64 -14.14
CA PHE A 581 6.94 2.72 -13.84
C PHE A 581 5.54 3.31 -14.00
N ALA A 582 5.35 4.63 -13.91
CA ALA A 582 4.05 5.28 -14.06
C ALA A 582 3.28 4.90 -15.34
N PRO A 583 3.92 4.70 -16.52
CA PRO A 583 3.23 4.21 -17.71
C PRO A 583 2.61 2.81 -17.59
N PHE A 584 2.98 2.03 -16.56
CA PHE A 584 2.42 0.71 -16.32
C PHE A 584 0.95 0.75 -15.91
N THR A 585 0.45 1.84 -15.31
CA THR A 585 -0.97 1.94 -15.00
C THR A 585 -1.80 2.13 -16.27
N HIS A 586 -2.61 1.14 -16.60
CA HIS A 586 -3.55 1.20 -17.71
C HIS A 586 -4.77 0.31 -17.44
N ASP A 587 -5.94 0.75 -17.92
CA ASP A 587 -7.13 -0.09 -17.85
C ASP A 587 -7.06 -1.18 -18.92
N ASP A 588 -7.47 -2.40 -18.56
CA ASP A 588 -7.83 -3.44 -19.54
C ASP A 588 -8.98 -2.99 -20.47
N ALA A 589 -9.74 -1.97 -20.05
CA ALA A 589 -10.67 -1.26 -20.92
C ALA A 589 -9.97 -0.47 -22.06
N LYS A 590 -8.63 -0.54 -22.17
CA LYS A 590 -7.81 -0.02 -23.27
C LYS A 590 -6.80 -1.02 -23.84
N THR A 591 -6.86 -2.30 -23.48
CA THR A 591 -6.33 -3.40 -24.31
C THR A 591 -7.32 -3.86 -25.37
N ASN A 592 -8.39 -3.07 -25.64
CA ASN A 592 -8.89 -2.97 -27.00
C ASN A 592 -7.87 -2.18 -27.83
N CYS A 593 -6.89 -2.87 -28.40
CA CYS A 593 -6.73 -2.57 -29.80
C CYS A 593 -8.06 -2.99 -30.46
N CYS A 594 -8.92 -2.06 -30.87
CA CYS A 594 -8.61 -0.69 -31.23
C CYS A 594 -9.87 0.19 -31.25
N HIS A 595 -9.71 1.51 -31.19
CA HIS A 595 -10.79 2.49 -31.37
C HIS A 595 -11.49 2.32 -32.73
N ARG A 596 -12.75 2.74 -32.85
CA ARG A 596 -13.50 2.73 -34.11
C ARG A 596 -13.61 4.12 -34.73
N TRP A 597 -13.65 4.17 -36.05
CA TRP A 597 -13.89 5.42 -36.77
C TRP A 597 -15.24 6.02 -36.38
N GLY A 598 -15.23 7.30 -36.02
CA GLY A 598 -16.44 8.03 -35.62
C GLY A 598 -16.69 8.05 -34.11
N GLU A 599 -15.93 7.28 -33.32
CA GLU A 599 -15.95 7.39 -31.86
C GLU A 599 -15.65 8.83 -31.41
N ASN A 600 -16.26 9.24 -30.31
CA ASN A 600 -16.04 10.53 -29.66
C ASN A 600 -16.18 11.74 -30.61
N ASP A 601 -17.14 11.70 -31.55
CA ASP A 601 -17.34 12.77 -32.55
C ASP A 601 -16.06 13.06 -33.35
N ARG A 602 -15.33 11.99 -33.69
CA ARG A 602 -14.03 12.01 -34.37
C ARG A 602 -12.93 12.74 -33.60
N LYS A 603 -12.99 12.78 -32.28
CA LYS A 603 -11.90 13.27 -31.43
C LYS A 603 -11.12 12.08 -30.86
N GLY A 604 -9.81 12.10 -30.99
CA GLY A 604 -8.93 11.02 -30.53
C GLY A 604 -7.58 11.56 -30.07
N ALA A 605 -6.85 10.80 -29.25
CA ALA A 605 -5.51 11.18 -28.85
C ALA A 605 -4.51 10.75 -29.93
N ILE A 606 -3.59 11.65 -30.26
CA ILE A 606 -2.46 11.30 -31.13
C ILE A 606 -1.68 10.18 -30.44
N GLY A 607 -1.49 9.04 -31.10
CA GLY A 607 -0.91 7.84 -30.48
C GLY A 607 -1.85 6.64 -30.43
N ASP A 608 -3.16 6.89 -30.44
CA ASP A 608 -4.19 5.87 -30.37
C ASP A 608 -4.23 4.99 -31.63
N ILE A 609 -4.55 3.71 -31.44
CA ILE A 609 -4.76 2.77 -32.54
C ILE A 609 -6.25 2.62 -32.84
N TYR A 610 -6.60 2.67 -34.12
CA TYR A 610 -7.96 2.50 -34.63
C TYR A 610 -8.06 1.29 -35.57
N LEU A 611 -9.18 0.57 -35.50
CA LEU A 611 -9.51 -0.58 -36.36
C LEU A 611 -10.66 -0.24 -37.30
N SER A 612 -10.43 -0.51 -38.58
CA SER A 612 -11.46 -0.64 -39.61
C SER A 612 -11.63 -2.13 -39.95
N ASP A 613 -12.78 -2.73 -39.64
CA ASP A 613 -13.03 -4.17 -39.87
C ASP A 613 -13.21 -4.53 -41.35
N ASP A 614 -13.75 -3.60 -42.15
CA ASP A 614 -13.91 -3.73 -43.59
C ASP A 614 -13.44 -2.45 -44.28
N PHE A 615 -12.13 -2.30 -44.34
CA PHE A 615 -11.47 -1.11 -44.86
C PHE A 615 -11.64 -1.01 -46.38
N TYR A 616 -12.67 -0.27 -46.83
CA TYR A 616 -12.99 -0.08 -48.25
C TYR A 616 -13.05 -1.41 -49.05
N GLY A 617 -13.55 -2.50 -48.44
CA GLY A 617 -13.61 -3.82 -49.07
C GLY A 617 -12.29 -4.59 -49.08
N GLN A 618 -11.24 -4.11 -48.40
CA GLN A 618 -9.90 -4.72 -48.34
C GLN A 618 -9.65 -5.51 -47.04
N GLY A 619 -10.70 -5.80 -46.28
CA GLY A 619 -10.63 -6.49 -45.00
C GLY A 619 -10.16 -5.60 -43.85
N LYS A 620 -9.61 -6.21 -42.80
CA LYS A 620 -9.16 -5.47 -41.61
C LYS A 620 -7.98 -4.55 -41.93
N ALA A 621 -7.93 -3.41 -41.25
CA ALA A 621 -6.78 -2.51 -41.25
C ALA A 621 -6.70 -1.73 -39.94
N TYR A 622 -5.49 -1.64 -39.40
CA TYR A 622 -5.19 -0.92 -38.16
C TYR A 622 -4.39 0.35 -38.46
N PHE A 623 -4.72 1.44 -37.77
CA PHE A 623 -4.11 2.76 -37.99
C PHE A 623 -3.74 3.47 -36.68
N ASN A 624 -2.55 4.06 -36.60
CA ASN A 624 -2.20 5.03 -35.55
C ASN A 624 -2.72 6.42 -35.94
N LEU A 625 -3.34 7.13 -34.99
CA LEU A 625 -3.68 8.53 -35.16
C LEU A 625 -2.45 9.43 -34.96
N MET A 626 -2.00 10.08 -36.03
CA MET A 626 -0.81 10.94 -36.03
C MET A 626 -1.13 12.44 -35.99
N GLY A 627 -2.34 12.85 -36.35
CA GLY A 627 -2.71 14.26 -36.37
C GLY A 627 -4.21 14.50 -36.33
N THR A 628 -4.59 15.73 -36.04
CA THR A 628 -5.98 16.21 -36.02
C THR A 628 -6.11 17.54 -36.76
N GLY A 629 -7.35 17.93 -37.08
CA GLY A 629 -7.68 19.27 -37.57
C GLY A 629 -7.61 20.31 -36.46
N SER A 630 -7.74 21.59 -36.83
CA SER A 630 -7.77 22.71 -35.87
C SER A 630 -8.96 22.68 -34.89
N ASP A 631 -10.00 21.92 -35.22
CA ASP A 631 -11.16 21.62 -34.39
C ASP A 631 -10.95 20.42 -33.45
N GLY A 632 -9.75 19.85 -33.44
CA GLY A 632 -9.38 18.67 -32.67
C GLY A 632 -9.92 17.36 -33.25
N LYS A 633 -10.53 17.37 -34.44
CA LYS A 633 -11.11 16.18 -35.06
C LYS A 633 -10.17 15.52 -36.05
N TYR A 634 -10.16 14.20 -36.08
CA TYR A 634 -9.48 13.45 -37.14
C TYR A 634 -10.37 13.30 -38.39
N TRP A 635 -9.73 13.15 -39.55
CA TRP A 635 -10.39 13.03 -40.85
C TRP A 635 -10.38 11.59 -41.36
N TYR A 636 -10.88 11.37 -42.58
CA TYR A 636 -11.01 10.04 -43.16
C TYR A 636 -9.67 9.29 -43.25
N TYR A 637 -9.74 7.97 -43.12
CA TYR A 637 -8.64 7.10 -43.46
C TYR A 637 -8.23 7.28 -44.94
N PRO A 638 -6.97 6.96 -45.30
CA PRO A 638 -6.58 6.86 -46.71
C PRO A 638 -7.43 5.84 -47.47
N ALA A 639 -7.51 5.95 -48.80
CA ALA A 639 -8.27 4.99 -49.62
C ALA A 639 -7.56 3.63 -49.79
N THR A 640 -6.29 3.57 -49.40
CA THR A 640 -5.41 2.41 -49.47
C THR A 640 -4.77 2.18 -48.11
N LYS A 641 -4.28 0.96 -47.86
CA LYS A 641 -3.51 0.60 -46.65
C LYS A 641 -2.13 1.28 -46.65
N SER A 642 -2.14 2.59 -46.47
CA SER A 642 -0.99 3.50 -46.55
C SER A 642 -1.11 4.59 -45.50
N ASN A 643 -0.13 5.47 -45.43
CA ASN A 643 -0.18 6.64 -44.56
C ASN A 643 -0.97 7.78 -45.22
N ASN A 644 -1.47 8.70 -44.41
CA ASN A 644 -1.84 10.06 -44.82
C ASN A 644 -1.49 11.05 -43.70
N ARG A 645 -1.91 12.31 -43.85
CA ARG A 645 -1.66 13.37 -42.86
C ARG A 645 -2.14 13.05 -41.43
N TYR A 646 -3.19 12.25 -41.29
CA TYR A 646 -3.84 11.97 -40.00
C TYR A 646 -3.56 10.55 -39.50
N TRP A 647 -3.26 9.62 -40.41
CA TRP A 647 -3.23 8.19 -40.12
C TRP A 647 -1.95 7.54 -40.61
N ILE A 648 -1.37 6.68 -39.77
CA ILE A 648 -0.29 5.77 -40.14
C ILE A 648 -0.85 4.36 -40.18
N TYR A 649 -0.64 3.64 -41.29
CA TYR A 649 -1.05 2.25 -41.39
C TYR A 649 -0.11 1.34 -40.60
N LEU A 650 -0.65 0.51 -39.70
CA LEU A 650 0.12 -0.33 -38.78
C LEU A 650 0.07 -1.83 -39.10
N GLY A 651 -0.80 -2.27 -40.00
CA GLY A 651 -0.90 -3.69 -40.38
C GLY A 651 -2.33 -4.21 -40.44
N ASP A 652 -2.42 -5.51 -40.69
CA ASP A 652 -3.69 -6.24 -40.89
C ASP A 652 -4.12 -7.03 -39.65
N THR A 653 -3.22 -7.16 -38.66
CA THR A 653 -3.45 -7.86 -37.40
C THR A 653 -3.21 -6.94 -36.21
N GLU A 654 -3.91 -7.22 -35.12
CA GLU A 654 -3.77 -6.50 -33.86
C GLU A 654 -2.35 -6.60 -33.28
N GLU A 655 -1.72 -7.76 -33.36
CA GLU A 655 -0.35 -7.98 -32.89
C GLU A 655 0.67 -7.14 -33.67
N GLN A 656 0.57 -7.10 -35.01
CA GLN A 656 1.38 -6.21 -35.84
C GLN A 656 1.12 -4.74 -35.48
N ALA A 657 -0.16 -4.39 -35.27
CA ALA A 657 -0.55 -3.03 -34.96
C ALA A 657 0.06 -2.55 -33.64
N ILE A 658 0.00 -3.37 -32.60
CA ILE A 658 0.58 -3.07 -31.28
C ILE A 658 2.10 -2.94 -31.39
N ALA A 659 2.78 -3.91 -32.01
CA ALA A 659 4.24 -3.88 -32.15
C ALA A 659 4.73 -2.67 -32.96
N ASN A 660 4.08 -2.37 -34.09
CA ASN A 660 4.39 -1.20 -34.90
C ASN A 660 4.06 0.10 -34.16
N ASN A 661 2.99 0.14 -33.37
CA ASN A 661 2.66 1.32 -32.57
C ASN A 661 3.72 1.60 -31.49
N GLN A 662 4.19 0.55 -30.80
CA GLN A 662 5.25 0.67 -29.80
C GLN A 662 6.53 1.24 -30.40
N GLU A 663 6.89 0.86 -31.64
CA GLU A 663 8.04 1.45 -32.34
C GLU A 663 7.87 2.95 -32.54
N LEU A 664 6.67 3.40 -32.94
CA LEU A 664 6.38 4.81 -33.17
C LEU A 664 6.36 5.62 -31.87
N MET A 665 5.95 5.03 -30.75
CA MET A 665 5.87 5.71 -29.45
C MET A 665 7.23 5.99 -28.79
N LYS A 666 8.33 5.47 -29.35
CA LYS A 666 9.70 5.80 -28.89
C LYS A 666 10.13 7.22 -29.22
N TYR A 667 9.42 7.88 -30.13
CA TYR A 667 9.80 9.17 -30.69
C TYR A 667 8.78 10.24 -30.32
N HIS A 668 9.27 11.47 -30.15
CA HIS A 668 8.42 12.64 -29.96
C HIS A 668 7.62 12.96 -31.23
N ARG A 669 6.53 13.71 -31.08
CA ARG A 669 5.65 14.10 -32.18
C ARG A 669 5.53 15.62 -32.31
N TRP A 670 5.24 16.06 -33.52
CA TRP A 670 5.05 17.48 -33.80
C TRP A 670 3.88 18.07 -33.01
N GLY A 671 4.14 19.17 -32.31
CA GLY A 671 3.14 19.85 -31.48
C GLY A 671 3.08 19.33 -30.04
N GLU A 672 3.86 18.31 -29.68
CA GLU A 672 4.10 17.98 -28.27
C GLU A 672 4.63 19.20 -27.51
N ASN A 673 4.27 19.30 -26.22
CA ASN A 673 4.66 20.40 -25.33
C ASN A 673 4.40 21.80 -25.92
N SER A 674 3.31 21.96 -26.68
CA SER A 674 2.94 23.22 -27.35
C SER A 674 4.03 23.75 -28.30
N GLY A 675 4.74 22.85 -28.99
CA GLY A 675 5.79 23.23 -29.95
C GLY A 675 7.14 23.56 -29.31
N LYS A 676 7.32 23.22 -28.02
CA LYS A 676 8.62 23.31 -27.31
C LYS A 676 9.30 21.96 -27.30
N GLY A 677 10.63 21.94 -27.36
CA GLY A 677 11.40 20.70 -27.37
C GLY A 677 12.79 20.87 -26.78
N LYS A 678 13.53 19.76 -26.64
CA LYS A 678 14.92 19.76 -26.18
C LYS A 678 15.85 19.38 -27.33
N ILE A 679 16.91 20.16 -27.52
CA ILE A 679 17.93 19.87 -28.52
C ILE A 679 18.51 18.48 -28.24
N GLY A 680 18.53 17.64 -29.27
CA GLY A 680 18.96 16.25 -29.21
C GLY A 680 17.82 15.24 -29.31
N ASP A 681 16.59 15.63 -28.98
CA ASP A 681 15.41 14.76 -29.07
C ASP A 681 15.11 14.39 -30.52
N VAL A 682 14.62 13.17 -30.73
CA VAL A 682 14.25 12.64 -32.04
C VAL A 682 12.74 12.60 -32.17
N TYR A 683 12.24 13.18 -33.25
CA TYR A 683 10.82 13.27 -33.53
C TYR A 683 10.45 12.49 -34.77
N LEU A 684 9.27 11.86 -34.72
CA LEU A 684 8.60 11.24 -35.83
C LEU A 684 7.84 12.28 -36.64
N SER A 685 7.99 12.21 -37.97
CA SER A 685 7.32 13.07 -38.93
C SER A 685 6.76 12.26 -40.11
N ASN A 686 5.68 12.75 -40.70
CA ASN A 686 5.13 12.27 -41.96
C ASN A 686 5.07 13.43 -42.97
N PRO A 687 6.24 13.92 -43.45
CA PRO A 687 6.35 15.22 -44.10
C PRO A 687 5.66 15.30 -45.47
N ASP A 688 5.50 14.17 -46.16
CA ASP A 688 4.84 14.08 -47.46
C ASP A 688 3.53 13.27 -47.40
N SER A 689 3.03 13.01 -46.19
CA SER A 689 1.86 12.18 -45.92
C SER A 689 2.00 10.70 -46.30
N THR A 690 3.13 10.26 -46.84
CA THR A 690 3.33 8.88 -47.33
C THR A 690 4.48 8.17 -46.62
N HIS A 691 5.55 8.87 -46.28
CA HIS A 691 6.75 8.29 -45.67
C HIS A 691 6.93 8.76 -44.23
N LEU A 692 7.40 7.85 -43.38
CA LEU A 692 7.77 8.16 -42.01
C LEU A 692 9.26 8.48 -41.94
N ALA A 693 9.58 9.64 -41.39
CA ALA A 693 10.94 10.13 -41.25
C ALA A 693 11.21 10.55 -39.80
N LEU A 694 12.44 10.34 -39.36
CA LEU A 694 12.94 10.78 -38.07
C LEU A 694 13.76 12.06 -38.25
N TYR A 695 13.49 13.04 -37.40
CA TYR A 695 14.19 14.30 -37.36
C TYR A 695 14.69 14.59 -35.95
N LYS A 696 15.98 14.85 -35.82
CA LYS A 696 16.61 15.26 -34.56
C LYS A 696 16.54 16.77 -34.45
N LEU A 697 16.07 17.25 -33.30
CA LEU A 697 16.01 18.68 -33.02
C LEU A 697 17.42 19.20 -32.73
N ILE A 698 17.91 20.14 -33.54
CA ILE A 698 19.27 20.70 -33.45
C ILE A 698 19.32 22.17 -33.06
N ALA A 699 18.20 22.89 -33.16
CA ALA A 699 18.10 24.29 -32.73
C ALA A 699 16.69 24.66 -32.27
N LEU A 700 16.61 25.74 -31.49
CA LEU A 700 15.37 26.30 -30.96
C LEU A 700 15.34 27.81 -31.18
N ASN A 701 14.14 28.39 -31.22
CA ASN A 701 13.92 29.82 -31.11
C ASN A 701 14.23 30.31 -29.68
N SER A 702 14.34 31.63 -29.51
CA SER A 702 14.60 32.26 -28.21
C SER A 702 13.53 32.00 -27.15
N ASP A 703 12.31 31.65 -27.56
CA ASP A 703 11.18 31.28 -26.71
C ASP A 703 11.10 29.76 -26.44
N GLN A 704 12.16 29.02 -26.80
CA GLN A 704 12.29 27.56 -26.68
C GLN A 704 11.34 26.75 -27.57
N THR A 705 10.72 27.38 -28.58
CA THR A 705 9.94 26.68 -29.59
C THR A 705 10.80 26.19 -30.76
N TYR A 706 10.37 25.15 -31.46
CA TYR A 706 11.00 24.71 -32.70
C TYR A 706 10.20 25.16 -33.95
N GLY A 707 10.90 25.42 -35.05
CA GLY A 707 10.27 25.75 -36.34
C GLY A 707 9.75 24.51 -37.08
N TYR A 708 9.08 24.71 -38.21
CA TYR A 708 8.48 23.61 -39.01
C TYR A 708 9.51 22.57 -39.48
N TYR A 709 9.05 21.33 -39.62
CA TYR A 709 9.83 20.29 -40.27
C TYR A 709 10.27 20.69 -41.68
N PRO A 710 11.45 20.22 -42.11
CA PRO A 710 11.91 20.35 -43.48
C PRO A 710 11.09 19.44 -44.43
N ARG A 711 11.36 19.54 -45.72
CA ARG A 711 10.82 18.58 -46.70
C ARG A 711 11.43 17.20 -46.47
N TYR A 712 10.79 16.18 -47.03
CA TYR A 712 11.20 14.79 -46.88
C TYR A 712 12.68 14.60 -47.25
N LYS A 713 13.44 13.97 -46.34
CA LYS A 713 14.89 13.72 -46.44
C LYS A 713 15.81 14.95 -46.53
N GLU A 714 15.33 16.11 -46.11
CA GLU A 714 16.15 17.33 -46.01
C GLU A 714 16.38 17.71 -44.55
N SER A 715 17.50 18.37 -44.24
CA SER A 715 17.72 19.04 -42.95
C SER A 715 17.48 20.54 -43.10
N ASN A 716 17.08 21.23 -42.03
CA ASN A 716 17.01 22.69 -41.98
C ASN A 716 17.66 23.24 -40.70
N GLN A 717 17.49 24.54 -40.43
CA GLN A 717 18.10 25.19 -39.27
C GLN A 717 17.63 24.64 -37.91
N TYR A 718 16.47 24.00 -37.84
CA TYR A 718 15.92 23.41 -36.60
C TYR A 718 16.09 21.90 -36.54
N TRP A 719 16.10 21.22 -37.68
CA TRP A 719 15.94 19.76 -37.77
C TRP A 719 17.03 19.12 -38.63
N GLU A 720 17.63 18.07 -38.09
CA GLU A 720 18.54 17.17 -38.82
C GLU A 720 17.79 15.89 -39.20
N TYR A 721 17.77 15.51 -40.48
CA TYR A 721 17.22 14.23 -40.91
C TYR A 721 18.08 13.06 -40.41
N VAL A 722 17.45 12.10 -39.72
CA VAL A 722 18.12 10.97 -39.06
C VAL A 722 17.92 9.66 -39.83
N GLY A 723 16.80 9.52 -40.54
CA GLY A 723 16.50 8.31 -41.30
C GLY A 723 15.01 8.10 -41.52
N ASP A 724 14.68 7.00 -42.20
CA ASP A 724 13.30 6.56 -42.41
C ASP A 724 12.89 5.56 -41.31
N VAL A 725 11.62 5.58 -40.92
CA VAL A 725 11.02 4.51 -40.09
C VAL A 725 10.37 3.50 -41.00
N THR A 726 10.75 2.23 -40.85
CA THR A 726 10.12 1.11 -41.58
C THR A 726 9.34 0.28 -40.58
N LEU A 727 8.02 0.19 -40.78
CA LEU A 727 7.16 -0.68 -39.99
C LEU A 727 7.18 -2.12 -40.52
N ASN A 728 7.05 -3.09 -39.63
CA ASN A 728 6.95 -4.49 -40.03
C ASN A 728 5.52 -4.81 -40.45
N LEU A 729 5.25 -4.71 -41.76
CA LEU A 729 3.94 -4.94 -42.35
C LEU A 729 3.79 -6.32 -43.01
N LYS A 730 4.74 -7.24 -42.78
CA LYS A 730 4.78 -8.57 -43.40
C LYS A 730 4.28 -9.67 -42.47
#